data_AF-A0A0F9T1W0-F1
#
_entry.id   AF-A0A0F9T1W0-F1
#
_cell.length_a   1.000
_cell.length_b   1.000
_cell.length_c   1.000
_cell.angle_alpha   90.00
_cell.angle_beta   90.00
_cell.angle_gamma   90.00
#
_symmetry.space_group_name_H-M   'P 1'
#
loop_
_entity.id
_entity.type
_entity.pdbx_description
1 polymer ?
#
loop_
_entity_poly.entity_id
_entity_poly.type
_entity_poly.pdbx_seq_one_letter_code
_entity_poly.pdbx_strand_id
1 'polypeptide(L)'
;MDEDPATINGQPYPIALGEQGQTLWETTDVAQERDEIWDDWSLGMGETKRETGRGYLFARGFDPSANGALRLSPHYQAHNNTALTTGYGYMMEDVETTGSTLTLDAASTGKGSVADEGTLTISHTIASQSERLLAVGVSVDIQVAPPIEISATYAGVAMTVLGIRDGTAGNAHHVHLFFLRAPATGTNDIVITNHIGSTRAFVVGAESFYGVNQDDSFGTAVSALGTNGTPTVTVVTASGEQILAVLAVEGAATIAAGTNETERWDDTQGSDVSGSGYTQAGSDGGVIAPSLTSGSNWGIFAVPIKPSSTTSRSVMWIGDTTKLYRYTYDSDTGLSLDGTQTIASGVCGRPEKTNSKWYAPMGSGTNARRLDDASSDSGWADAGWKANHLSNFQKGVQPTLARVNSTTANTVELNDDTSGNVGDTWTNESEAVGDSSTDVTDLVEAQGQLFVAKEDSLFAFGSEAESFNAIPFLNRGKADSDNGKGTIAFGDMIFYPSKGNWWRYRIGRGALPVGANTIRSWRPIARIDSPKAGRVAFAVYVEEYLYYLLNDGELSYLIQARLRREGDPAGHELIQHSVLTIPLSKGLGVDSKNRLWIKGASTDETTRDIRVIELADDGSLDKDKRRGQADEDHIITFDERNPGRPQDQVQLRHFTVETEGDWDATTSLFLAVFRDDSQFAVSVGSTVTSTGVTTRNWTVGTDDTAYRFRPLLLLATTSSYTPKSSQPDILRVIIGIRFPEIVRIVIPADDGVLDGYGLTAIDAEQNLRRLQNQGVVTFRRPGDTTTTFSAEIFSVTDTMYATKDGFAHGIQLQLRRWITP
;
A
#
# COMPACT_ATOMS: atom_id res chain seq x y z
N MET A 1 -12.54 -49.44 -51.00
CA MET A 1 -12.91 -48.03 -50.96
C MET A 1 -11.60 -47.29 -50.90
N ASP A 2 -11.31 -46.48 -51.93
CA ASP A 2 -10.15 -45.59 -51.95
C ASP A 2 -10.36 -44.52 -50.88
N GLU A 3 -9.83 -44.74 -49.69
CA GLU A 3 -9.68 -43.67 -48.71
C GLU A 3 -8.41 -42.89 -49.09
N ASP A 4 -8.56 -41.58 -49.32
CA ASP A 4 -7.43 -40.71 -49.57
C ASP A 4 -6.40 -40.85 -48.43
N PRO A 5 -5.11 -41.08 -48.75
CA PRO A 5 -4.09 -41.29 -47.72
C PRO A 5 -3.88 -40.04 -46.87
N ALA A 6 -3.50 -40.27 -45.61
CA ALA A 6 -2.95 -39.21 -44.79
C ALA A 6 -1.69 -38.66 -45.45
N THR A 7 -1.41 -37.37 -45.30
CA THR A 7 -0.11 -36.82 -45.69
C THR A 7 0.63 -36.34 -44.46
N ILE A 8 1.92 -36.68 -44.38
CA ILE A 8 2.84 -36.25 -43.32
C ILE A 8 4.00 -35.56 -44.02
N ASN A 9 4.15 -34.26 -43.76
CA ASN A 9 5.12 -33.39 -44.44
C ASN A 9 5.02 -33.45 -45.98
N GLY A 10 3.80 -33.56 -46.52
CA GLY A 10 3.54 -33.66 -47.95
C GLY A 10 3.72 -35.06 -48.56
N GLN A 11 4.27 -36.03 -47.83
CA GLN A 11 4.38 -37.43 -48.27
C GLN A 11 3.12 -38.22 -47.88
N PRO A 12 2.47 -38.95 -48.80
CA PRO A 12 1.31 -39.78 -48.48
C PRO A 12 1.71 -41.06 -47.72
N TYR A 13 0.93 -41.40 -46.70
CA TYR A 13 1.06 -42.64 -45.92
C TYR A 13 -0.31 -43.31 -45.74
N PRO A 14 -0.38 -44.65 -45.86
CA PRO A 14 -1.56 -45.40 -45.46
C PRO A 14 -1.69 -45.39 -43.93
N ILE A 15 -2.93 -45.35 -43.44
CA ILE A 15 -3.22 -45.49 -41.99
C ILE A 15 -3.71 -46.90 -41.72
N ALA A 16 -3.16 -47.52 -40.67
CA ALA A 16 -3.52 -48.87 -40.29
C ALA A 16 -4.99 -48.97 -39.85
N LEU A 17 -5.64 -50.09 -40.15
CA LEU A 17 -7.00 -50.39 -39.70
C LEU A 17 -6.95 -51.36 -38.50
N GLY A 18 -7.70 -51.03 -37.45
CA GLY A 18 -7.86 -51.85 -36.25
C GLY A 18 -8.80 -53.04 -36.46
N GLU A 19 -9.00 -53.83 -35.39
CA GLU A 19 -9.83 -55.05 -35.38
C GLU A 19 -11.28 -54.83 -35.85
N GLN A 20 -11.85 -53.64 -35.61
CA GLN A 20 -13.23 -53.29 -35.99
C GLN A 20 -13.30 -52.51 -37.30
N GLY A 21 -12.18 -52.39 -38.04
CA GLY A 21 -12.08 -51.61 -39.28
C GLY A 21 -11.97 -50.10 -39.08
N GLN A 22 -11.75 -49.64 -37.84
CA GLN A 22 -11.48 -48.25 -37.53
C GLN A 22 -10.05 -47.85 -37.93
N THR A 23 -9.85 -46.61 -38.40
CA THR A 23 -8.50 -46.08 -38.64
C THR A 23 -7.78 -45.88 -37.31
N LEU A 24 -6.51 -46.29 -37.25
CA LEU A 24 -5.63 -46.07 -36.10
C LEU A 24 -5.02 -44.67 -36.16
N TRP A 25 -5.92 -43.68 -36.20
CA TRP A 25 -5.66 -42.26 -36.06
C TRP A 25 -6.55 -41.75 -34.94
N GLU A 26 -6.01 -41.67 -33.73
CA GLU A 26 -6.80 -41.38 -32.54
C GLU A 26 -6.14 -40.33 -31.66
N THR A 27 -6.95 -39.50 -31.02
CA THR A 27 -6.49 -38.65 -29.93
C THR A 27 -6.41 -39.50 -28.67
N THR A 28 -5.19 -39.78 -28.22
CA THR A 28 -4.94 -40.60 -27.03
C THR A 28 -5.00 -39.80 -25.74
N ASP A 29 -4.71 -38.50 -25.80
CA ASP A 29 -4.87 -37.60 -24.68
C ASP A 29 -5.49 -36.30 -25.16
N VAL A 30 -6.67 -35.98 -24.61
CA VAL A 30 -7.38 -34.75 -24.95
C VAL A 30 -6.68 -33.62 -24.22
N ALA A 31 -6.41 -32.53 -24.94
CA ALA A 31 -5.81 -31.36 -24.33
C ALA A 31 -6.60 -30.89 -23.10
N GLN A 32 -6.00 -31.03 -21.92
CA GLN A 32 -6.59 -30.62 -20.66
C GLN A 32 -6.29 -29.14 -20.42
N GLU A 33 -7.33 -28.37 -20.14
CA GLU A 33 -7.19 -27.02 -19.61
C GLU A 33 -7.03 -27.09 -18.09
N ARG A 34 -6.10 -26.28 -17.59
CA ARG A 34 -5.77 -26.17 -16.17
C ARG A 34 -5.61 -24.71 -15.84
N ASP A 35 -6.07 -24.32 -14.66
CA ASP A 35 -5.92 -22.96 -14.15
C ASP A 35 -4.75 -22.88 -13.18
N GLU A 36 -3.90 -21.88 -13.39
CA GLU A 36 -2.96 -21.40 -12.38
C GLU A 36 -3.59 -20.20 -11.68
N ILE A 37 -3.80 -20.31 -10.36
CA ILE A 37 -4.56 -19.36 -9.55
C ILE A 37 -3.65 -18.70 -8.51
N TRP A 38 -3.77 -17.39 -8.38
CA TRP A 38 -3.21 -16.60 -7.28
C TRP A 38 -4.35 -15.89 -6.55
N ASP A 39 -4.56 -16.29 -5.30
CA ASP A 39 -5.61 -15.80 -4.39
C ASP A 39 -5.11 -15.57 -2.95
N ASP A 40 -3.80 -15.76 -2.73
CA ASP A 40 -3.12 -15.54 -1.44
C ASP A 40 -1.74 -14.93 -1.69
N TRP A 41 -1.59 -13.67 -1.27
CA TRP A 41 -0.36 -12.88 -1.39
C TRP A 41 0.36 -12.70 -0.04
N SER A 42 -0.23 -13.22 1.04
CA SER A 42 0.32 -13.09 2.40
C SER A 42 1.60 -13.90 2.61
N LEU A 43 1.94 -14.78 1.66
CA LEU A 43 3.24 -15.41 1.58
C LEU A 43 4.29 -14.35 1.21
N GLY A 44 5.21 -14.11 2.13
CA GLY A 44 6.27 -13.12 1.99
C GLY A 44 7.00 -13.20 0.64
N MET A 45 7.49 -12.04 0.21
CA MET A 45 8.22 -11.82 -1.03
C MET A 45 9.28 -12.90 -1.28
N GLY A 46 9.15 -13.60 -2.40
CA GLY A 46 10.11 -14.62 -2.82
C GLY A 46 10.16 -15.88 -1.94
N GLU A 47 9.26 -16.06 -0.96
CA GLU A 47 9.18 -17.23 -0.05
C GLU A 47 8.18 -18.30 -0.50
N THR A 48 8.07 -18.52 -1.80
CA THR A 48 7.15 -19.53 -2.32
C THR A 48 7.85 -20.89 -2.37
N LYS A 49 7.27 -21.89 -1.68
CA LYS A 49 7.56 -23.28 -2.04
C LYS A 49 7.11 -23.45 -3.48
N ARG A 50 8.00 -23.94 -4.36
CA ARG A 50 7.72 -24.26 -5.77
C ARG A 50 6.46 -25.12 -6.00
N GLU A 51 5.91 -25.73 -4.95
CA GLU A 51 4.85 -26.74 -5.01
C GLU A 51 3.47 -26.26 -4.57
N THR A 52 3.31 -25.11 -3.90
CA THR A 52 1.99 -24.68 -3.36
C THR A 52 1.25 -23.66 -4.20
N GLY A 53 1.82 -23.17 -5.31
CA GLY A 53 1.05 -22.32 -6.22
C GLY A 53 0.75 -20.90 -5.70
N ARG A 54 1.37 -20.42 -4.61
CA ARG A 54 0.96 -19.16 -3.95
C ARG A 54 2.15 -18.23 -3.67
N GLY A 55 1.96 -16.92 -3.85
CA GLY A 55 2.94 -15.85 -3.59
C GLY A 55 3.45 -15.09 -4.83
N TYR A 56 4.27 -14.07 -4.58
CA TYR A 56 4.78 -13.13 -5.58
C TYR A 56 6.31 -12.97 -5.46
N LEU A 57 6.95 -12.54 -6.55
CA LEU A 57 8.40 -12.35 -6.57
C LEU A 57 8.80 -11.02 -5.96
N PHE A 58 8.13 -9.94 -6.38
CA PHE A 58 8.45 -8.56 -5.99
C PHE A 58 7.28 -7.62 -6.31
N ALA A 59 7.07 -6.63 -5.46
CA ALA A 59 6.06 -5.60 -5.61
C ALA A 59 6.66 -4.19 -5.44
N ARG A 60 6.30 -3.29 -6.35
CA ARG A 60 6.60 -1.85 -6.33
C ARG A 60 5.28 -1.11 -6.38
N GLY A 61 4.85 -0.54 -5.25
CA GLY A 61 3.59 0.22 -5.19
C GLY A 61 2.35 -0.64 -4.97
N PHE A 62 2.51 -1.91 -4.58
CA PHE A 62 1.43 -2.77 -4.10
C PHE A 62 1.70 -3.19 -2.66
N ASP A 63 0.65 -3.36 -1.89
CA ASP A 63 0.63 -3.96 -0.55
C ASP A 63 0.01 -5.37 -0.61
N PRO A 64 0.85 -6.41 -0.66
CA PRO A 64 0.44 -7.81 -0.61
C PRO A 64 0.36 -8.37 0.82
N SER A 65 0.50 -7.55 1.85
CA SER A 65 0.55 -8.03 3.25
C SER A 65 -0.81 -8.52 3.77
N ALA A 66 -1.90 -8.01 3.20
CA ALA A 66 -3.25 -8.43 3.53
C ALA A 66 -3.59 -9.79 2.90
N ASN A 67 -4.24 -10.66 3.68
CA ASN A 67 -4.75 -11.92 3.15
C ASN A 67 -6.05 -11.66 2.36
N GLY A 68 -6.23 -12.30 1.21
CA GLY A 68 -7.48 -12.23 0.44
C GLY A 68 -7.66 -11.01 -0.48
N ALA A 69 -6.82 -9.98 -0.37
CA ALA A 69 -6.75 -8.91 -1.36
C ALA A 69 -5.32 -8.39 -1.58
N LEU A 70 -4.97 -8.17 -2.85
CA LEU A 70 -3.81 -7.38 -3.24
C LEU A 70 -4.26 -5.93 -3.43
N ARG A 71 -3.69 -5.01 -2.65
CA ARG A 71 -4.06 -3.59 -2.66
C ARG A 71 -2.94 -2.73 -3.20
N LEU A 72 -3.22 -1.53 -3.65
CA LEU A 72 -2.15 -0.55 -3.88
C LEU A 72 -1.45 -0.21 -2.55
N SER A 73 -0.17 0.10 -2.62
CA SER A 73 0.61 0.55 -1.46
C SER A 73 -0.06 1.74 -0.77
N PRO A 74 0.12 1.96 0.53
CA PRO A 74 -0.38 3.17 1.18
C PRO A 74 0.07 4.45 0.50
N HIS A 75 -0.85 5.40 0.44
CA HIS A 75 -0.57 6.77 0.04
C HIS A 75 0.42 7.37 1.04
N TYR A 76 1.51 7.88 0.50
CA TYR A 76 2.46 8.71 1.21
C TYR A 76 2.30 10.17 0.78
N GLN A 77 2.52 11.07 1.72
CA GLN A 77 2.75 12.47 1.41
C GLN A 77 4.25 12.75 1.43
N ALA A 78 4.69 13.65 0.56
CA ALA A 78 6.10 14.02 0.43
C ALA A 78 6.28 15.53 0.49
N HIS A 79 7.35 15.98 1.13
CA HIS A 79 7.78 17.37 1.12
C HIS A 79 9.24 17.46 0.69
N ASN A 80 9.48 17.98 -0.51
CA ASN A 80 10.82 18.18 -1.05
C ASN A 80 11.60 19.19 -0.20
N ASN A 81 12.78 18.81 0.25
CA ASN A 81 13.68 19.67 1.00
C ASN A 81 15.12 19.47 0.50
N THR A 82 15.55 20.37 -0.38
CA THR A 82 16.89 20.36 -0.98
C THR A 82 18.01 20.55 0.05
N ALA A 83 17.70 21.06 1.24
CA ALA A 83 18.68 21.28 2.30
C ALA A 83 19.07 19.98 3.03
N LEU A 84 18.28 18.90 2.88
CA LEU A 84 18.64 17.57 3.36
C LEU A 84 19.94 17.09 2.70
N THR A 85 20.70 16.27 3.42
CA THR A 85 21.97 15.71 2.95
C THR A 85 21.82 14.23 2.54
N THR A 86 22.88 13.64 2.00
CA THR A 86 22.98 12.19 1.73
C THR A 86 23.31 11.35 2.97
N GLY A 87 23.45 12.01 4.14
CA GLY A 87 23.71 11.40 5.43
C GLY A 87 22.49 10.73 6.06
N TYR A 88 22.70 10.08 7.19
CA TYR A 88 21.64 9.47 7.99
C TYR A 88 20.82 10.54 8.71
N GLY A 89 19.52 10.31 8.82
CA GLY A 89 18.59 11.15 9.55
C GLY A 89 18.01 10.41 10.76
N TYR A 90 18.00 11.07 11.92
CA TYR A 90 17.38 10.55 13.14
C TYR A 90 16.15 11.38 13.50
N MET A 91 15.14 10.71 14.04
CA MET A 91 13.82 11.30 14.25
C MET A 91 13.50 11.42 15.73
N MET A 92 12.91 12.54 16.12
CA MET A 92 12.60 12.92 17.49
C MET A 92 11.19 13.50 17.50
N GLU A 93 10.22 12.70 17.93
CA GLU A 93 8.86 13.21 18.13
C GLU A 93 8.79 13.99 19.45
N ASP A 94 8.21 15.17 19.41
CA ASP A 94 7.73 15.84 20.60
C ASP A 94 6.32 16.38 20.41
N VAL A 95 5.79 16.96 21.46
CA VAL A 95 4.44 17.49 21.48
C VAL A 95 4.50 18.97 21.77
N GLU A 96 3.99 19.80 20.86
CA GLU A 96 3.80 21.22 21.19
C GLU A 96 2.50 21.42 21.98
N THR A 97 2.50 22.41 22.87
CA THR A 97 1.41 22.65 23.82
C THR A 97 0.28 23.53 23.29
N THR A 98 0.31 23.89 22.00
CA THR A 98 -0.71 24.72 21.34
C THR A 98 -1.22 23.97 20.11
N GLY A 99 -2.33 23.24 20.23
CA GLY A 99 -2.97 22.56 19.10
C GLY A 99 -3.73 23.49 18.15
N SER A 100 -4.31 22.93 17.10
CA SER A 100 -5.20 23.64 16.17
C SER A 100 -6.62 23.73 16.76
N THR A 101 -7.06 24.95 17.08
CA THR A 101 -8.41 25.16 17.64
C THR A 101 -9.47 25.10 16.57
N LEU A 102 -10.43 24.18 16.73
CA LEU A 102 -11.64 24.13 15.90
C LEU A 102 -12.37 25.47 15.96
N THR A 103 -12.53 26.09 14.80
CA THR A 103 -13.10 27.43 14.70
C THR A 103 -13.99 27.54 13.47
N LEU A 104 -15.13 28.22 13.63
CA LEU A 104 -15.95 28.66 12.49
C LEU A 104 -15.18 29.68 11.66
N ASP A 105 -15.16 29.45 10.35
CA ASP A 105 -14.57 30.34 9.36
C ASP A 105 -15.61 31.34 8.83
N ALA A 106 -16.61 30.85 8.10
CA ALA A 106 -17.63 31.69 7.48
C ALA A 106 -19.01 31.02 7.47
N ALA A 107 -20.05 31.83 7.32
CA ALA A 107 -21.41 31.37 7.06
C ALA A 107 -22.02 32.13 5.87
N SER A 108 -22.81 31.45 5.04
CA SER A 108 -23.62 32.07 3.99
C SER A 108 -24.98 31.39 3.88
N THR A 109 -25.94 32.07 3.24
CA THR A 109 -27.29 31.56 3.05
C THR A 109 -27.85 31.96 1.70
N GLY A 110 -28.81 31.21 1.19
CA GLY A 110 -29.63 31.56 0.05
C GLY A 110 -30.89 30.71 -0.03
N LYS A 111 -31.80 31.10 -0.92
CA LYS A 111 -33.12 30.49 -1.03
C LYS A 111 -33.66 30.60 -2.44
N GLY A 112 -34.60 29.72 -2.77
CA GLY A 112 -35.28 29.79 -4.06
C GLY A 112 -36.30 28.69 -4.26
N SER A 113 -37.16 28.88 -5.26
CA SER A 113 -38.02 27.83 -5.79
C SER A 113 -37.30 27.16 -6.95
N VAL A 114 -36.92 25.89 -6.78
CA VAL A 114 -36.10 25.14 -7.72
C VAL A 114 -36.96 24.05 -8.35
N ALA A 115 -37.14 24.14 -9.67
CA ALA A 115 -37.87 23.14 -10.45
C ALA A 115 -37.08 21.82 -10.57
N ASP A 116 -37.71 20.80 -11.14
CA ASP A 116 -37.05 19.55 -11.52
C ASP A 116 -35.80 19.82 -12.38
N GLU A 117 -34.70 19.14 -12.09
CA GLU A 117 -33.38 19.34 -12.73
C GLU A 117 -32.83 20.78 -12.64
N GLY A 118 -33.45 21.62 -11.80
CA GLY A 118 -33.04 23.00 -11.54
C GLY A 118 -31.89 23.08 -10.55
N THR A 119 -31.24 24.24 -10.52
CA THR A 119 -30.14 24.52 -9.57
C THR A 119 -30.41 25.77 -8.73
N LEU A 120 -29.92 25.74 -7.48
CA LEU A 120 -29.77 26.90 -6.62
C LEU A 120 -28.29 27.10 -6.33
N THR A 121 -27.76 28.27 -6.71
CA THR A 121 -26.36 28.62 -6.52
C THR A 121 -26.21 29.72 -5.48
N ILE A 122 -25.32 29.49 -4.51
CA ILE A 122 -24.90 30.51 -3.53
C ILE A 122 -23.38 30.64 -3.52
N SER A 123 -22.87 31.84 -3.25
CA SER A 123 -21.44 32.06 -3.12
C SER A 123 -21.01 31.84 -1.66
N HIS A 124 -19.86 31.20 -1.46
CA HIS A 124 -19.26 30.99 -0.14
C HIS A 124 -17.74 31.20 -0.22
N THR A 125 -17.16 31.83 0.81
CA THR A 125 -15.73 32.15 0.86
C THR A 125 -15.08 31.37 1.98
N ILE A 126 -14.08 30.56 1.64
CA ILE A 126 -13.32 29.75 2.58
C ILE A 126 -11.93 30.35 2.79
N ALA A 127 -11.56 30.61 4.05
CA ALA A 127 -10.25 31.14 4.37
C ALA A 127 -9.11 30.14 4.11
N SER A 128 -7.92 30.68 3.89
CA SER A 128 -6.69 29.90 3.72
C SER A 128 -6.12 29.43 5.06
N GLN A 129 -6.84 28.52 5.71
CA GLN A 129 -6.44 27.85 6.95
C GLN A 129 -6.26 26.33 6.72
N SER A 130 -5.62 25.64 7.66
CA SER A 130 -5.44 24.18 7.64
C SER A 130 -6.71 23.45 8.11
N GLU A 131 -6.81 22.15 7.83
CA GLU A 131 -7.82 21.26 8.43
C GLU A 131 -9.27 21.74 8.22
N ARG A 132 -9.66 21.94 6.95
CA ARG A 132 -10.89 22.65 6.58
C ARG A 132 -12.09 21.73 6.41
N LEU A 133 -13.28 22.20 6.76
CA LEU A 133 -14.55 21.54 6.50
C LEU A 133 -15.56 22.55 5.97
N LEU A 134 -16.30 22.19 4.93
CA LEU A 134 -17.50 22.91 4.50
C LEU A 134 -18.70 22.01 4.79
N ALA A 135 -19.69 22.51 5.54
CA ALA A 135 -20.97 21.86 5.74
C ALA A 135 -22.09 22.70 5.13
N VAL A 136 -23.03 22.05 4.44
CA VAL A 136 -24.14 22.72 3.75
C VAL A 136 -25.45 22.07 4.16
N GLY A 137 -26.25 22.84 4.90
CA GLY A 137 -27.61 22.49 5.27
C GLY A 137 -28.60 22.91 4.19
N VAL A 138 -29.47 22.00 3.77
CA VAL A 138 -30.55 22.26 2.83
C VAL A 138 -31.87 21.93 3.51
N SER A 139 -32.69 22.95 3.70
CA SER A 139 -34.09 22.84 4.12
C SER A 139 -34.98 22.92 2.89
N VAL A 140 -35.78 21.90 2.63
CA VAL A 140 -36.58 21.79 1.40
C VAL A 140 -38.03 21.46 1.72
N ASP A 141 -39.00 22.09 1.03
CA ASP A 141 -40.41 21.71 1.04
C ASP A 141 -40.76 20.86 -0.19
N ILE A 142 -41.30 19.66 0.04
CA ILE A 142 -41.72 18.72 -1.04
C ILE A 142 -43.12 18.16 -0.81
N GLN A 143 -43.80 17.79 -1.91
CA GLN A 143 -45.15 17.21 -1.88
C GLN A 143 -45.22 15.72 -2.26
N VAL A 144 -44.12 14.98 -2.04
CA VAL A 144 -44.07 13.53 -2.32
C VAL A 144 -43.40 12.76 -1.19
N ALA A 145 -43.68 11.47 -1.11
CA ALA A 145 -42.99 10.56 -0.20
C ALA A 145 -41.56 10.24 -0.73
N PRO A 146 -40.59 9.95 0.16
CA PRO A 146 -39.21 9.57 -0.20
C PRO A 146 -39.11 8.37 -1.16
N PRO A 147 -38.00 8.19 -1.89
CA PRO A 147 -36.68 8.83 -1.71
C PRO A 147 -36.54 10.23 -2.35
N ILE A 148 -35.69 11.05 -1.74
CA ILE A 148 -35.44 12.46 -2.11
C ILE A 148 -34.01 12.56 -2.60
N GLU A 149 -33.83 12.96 -3.86
CA GLU A 149 -32.53 13.05 -4.50
C GLU A 149 -32.16 14.52 -4.74
N ILE A 150 -31.22 15.01 -3.93
CA ILE A 150 -30.62 16.35 -4.04
C ILE A 150 -29.11 16.13 -4.04
N SER A 151 -28.39 16.81 -4.92
CA SER A 151 -26.92 16.81 -4.92
C SER A 151 -26.38 18.21 -4.64
N ALA A 152 -25.17 18.28 -4.11
CA ALA A 152 -24.47 19.52 -3.82
C ALA A 152 -23.04 19.45 -4.36
N THR A 153 -22.57 20.54 -4.94
CA THR A 153 -21.17 20.72 -5.33
C THR A 153 -20.61 22.02 -4.77
N TYR A 154 -19.31 22.06 -4.50
CA TYR A 154 -18.57 23.29 -4.18
C TYR A 154 -17.37 23.40 -5.11
N ALA A 155 -17.23 24.51 -5.82
CA ALA A 155 -16.21 24.68 -6.86
C ALA A 155 -16.20 23.55 -7.91
N GLY A 156 -17.36 22.94 -8.17
CA GLY A 156 -17.51 21.80 -9.07
C GLY A 156 -17.15 20.42 -8.47
N VAL A 157 -16.67 20.37 -7.22
CA VAL A 157 -16.40 19.11 -6.51
C VAL A 157 -17.68 18.64 -5.82
N ALA A 158 -18.05 17.37 -6.01
CA ALA A 158 -19.22 16.77 -5.37
C ALA A 158 -19.06 16.69 -3.85
N MET A 159 -20.12 17.04 -3.11
CA MET A 159 -20.18 16.95 -1.66
C MET A 159 -20.82 15.64 -1.22
N THR A 160 -20.46 15.16 -0.03
CA THR A 160 -20.99 13.93 0.56
C THR A 160 -22.19 14.24 1.44
N VAL A 161 -23.25 13.44 1.38
CA VAL A 161 -24.41 13.54 2.30
C VAL A 161 -24.00 12.99 3.67
N LEU A 162 -24.10 13.80 4.73
CA LEU A 162 -23.92 13.37 6.12
C LEU A 162 -25.18 12.73 6.69
N GLY A 163 -26.34 13.24 6.33
CA GLY A 163 -27.62 12.70 6.78
C GLY A 163 -28.82 13.46 6.24
N ILE A 164 -29.97 12.79 6.33
CA ILE A 164 -31.27 13.32 5.91
C ILE A 164 -32.25 13.14 7.06
N ARG A 165 -33.08 14.16 7.30
CA ARG A 165 -34.20 14.06 8.24
C ARG A 165 -35.51 14.54 7.62
N ASP A 166 -36.49 13.65 7.64
CA ASP A 166 -37.86 13.92 7.21
C ASP A 166 -38.70 14.55 8.34
N GLY A 167 -39.65 15.41 7.95
CA GLY A 167 -40.69 15.93 8.83
C GLY A 167 -41.77 14.91 9.22
N THR A 168 -42.69 15.32 10.09
CA THR A 168 -43.68 14.46 10.77
C THR A 168 -44.82 13.92 9.89
N ALA A 169 -45.02 14.43 8.67
CA ALA A 169 -46.16 14.09 7.81
C ALA A 169 -45.73 13.74 6.38
N GLY A 170 -46.50 12.86 5.71
CA GLY A 170 -46.17 12.28 4.39
C GLY A 170 -46.20 13.22 3.19
N ASN A 171 -46.02 14.53 3.40
CA ASN A 171 -45.75 15.63 2.46
C ASN A 171 -45.18 16.79 3.30
N ALA A 172 -43.88 16.79 3.61
CA ALA A 172 -43.30 17.72 4.59
C ALA A 172 -41.94 18.26 4.14
N HIS A 173 -41.43 19.20 4.92
CA HIS A 173 -40.09 19.75 4.87
C HIS A 173 -39.03 18.71 5.27
N HIS A 174 -37.84 18.81 4.67
CA HIS A 174 -36.71 17.92 4.91
C HIS A 174 -35.43 18.71 5.18
N VAL A 175 -34.56 18.13 5.99
CA VAL A 175 -33.18 18.61 6.20
C VAL A 175 -32.24 17.64 5.51
N HIS A 176 -31.39 18.14 4.62
CA HIS A 176 -30.21 17.46 4.12
C HIS A 176 -28.98 18.18 4.64
N LEU A 177 -28.03 17.44 5.19
CA LEU A 177 -26.73 18.01 5.56
C LEU A 177 -25.67 17.38 4.67
N PHE A 178 -25.01 18.20 3.86
CA PHE A 178 -23.85 17.82 3.05
C PHE A 178 -22.58 18.29 3.70
N PHE A 179 -21.46 17.64 3.38
CA PHE A 179 -20.14 18.12 3.75
C PHE A 179 -19.09 17.88 2.67
N LEU A 180 -18.03 18.67 2.72
CA LEU A 180 -16.82 18.50 1.95
C LEU A 180 -15.62 18.74 2.89
N ARG A 181 -14.75 17.74 3.01
CA ARG A 181 -13.46 17.85 3.70
C ARG A 181 -12.43 18.52 2.78
N ALA A 182 -11.48 19.23 3.36
CA ALA A 182 -10.45 19.98 2.63
C ALA A 182 -10.95 20.86 1.46
N PRO A 183 -12.09 21.59 1.58
CA PRO A 183 -12.65 22.34 0.46
C PRO A 183 -11.67 23.40 -0.07
N ALA A 184 -11.80 23.75 -1.35
CA ALA A 184 -10.96 24.76 -2.00
C ALA A 184 -11.11 26.15 -1.32
N THR A 185 -10.00 26.83 -1.11
CA THR A 185 -9.98 28.18 -0.50
C THR A 185 -10.44 29.25 -1.49
N GLY A 186 -10.82 30.42 -0.97
CA GLY A 186 -11.32 31.55 -1.77
C GLY A 186 -12.84 31.51 -1.95
N THR A 187 -13.35 32.45 -2.75
CA THR A 187 -14.77 32.58 -3.05
C THR A 187 -15.14 31.66 -4.21
N ASN A 188 -15.95 30.63 -3.94
CA ASN A 188 -16.45 29.72 -4.96
C ASN A 188 -17.96 29.49 -4.80
N ASP A 189 -18.55 28.86 -5.80
CA ASP A 189 -19.98 28.58 -5.82
C ASP A 189 -20.30 27.24 -5.15
N ILE A 190 -21.33 27.26 -4.31
CA ILE A 190 -22.07 26.08 -3.89
C ILE A 190 -23.27 25.95 -4.82
N VAL A 191 -23.38 24.81 -5.51
CA VAL A 191 -24.49 24.52 -6.42
C VAL A 191 -25.27 23.34 -5.88
N ILE A 192 -26.54 23.59 -5.52
CA ILE A 192 -27.50 22.56 -5.14
C ILE A 192 -28.32 22.21 -6.38
N THR A 193 -28.34 20.94 -6.76
CA THR A 193 -29.15 20.44 -7.88
C THR A 193 -30.31 19.62 -7.33
N ASN A 194 -31.51 19.94 -7.81
CA ASN A 194 -32.72 19.24 -7.47
C ASN A 194 -33.04 18.19 -8.53
N HIS A 195 -33.25 16.93 -8.13
CA HIS A 195 -33.63 15.83 -9.03
C HIS A 195 -35.06 15.36 -8.78
N ILE A 196 -35.92 16.27 -8.30
CA ILE A 196 -37.28 15.96 -7.85
C ILE A 196 -38.28 16.92 -8.49
N GLY A 197 -39.28 16.35 -9.17
CA GLY A 197 -40.32 17.11 -9.88
C GLY A 197 -41.39 17.79 -9.02
N SER A 198 -41.32 17.72 -7.69
CA SER A 198 -42.37 18.16 -6.75
C SER A 198 -41.89 19.03 -5.60
N THR A 199 -40.70 19.61 -5.73
CA THR A 199 -40.15 20.62 -4.81
C THR A 199 -40.83 21.97 -5.00
N ARG A 200 -41.09 22.66 -3.90
CA ARG A 200 -41.64 24.04 -3.91
C ARG A 200 -40.61 25.09 -3.57
N ALA A 201 -39.76 24.80 -2.59
CA ALA A 201 -38.89 25.78 -1.99
C ALA A 201 -37.65 25.15 -1.36
N PHE A 202 -36.54 25.85 -1.45
CA PHE A 202 -35.27 25.56 -0.81
C PHE A 202 -34.84 26.76 0.03
N VAL A 203 -34.30 26.47 1.21
CA VAL A 203 -33.42 27.35 1.98
C VAL A 203 -32.13 26.60 2.20
N VAL A 204 -31.01 27.20 1.84
CA VAL A 204 -29.68 26.61 1.90
C VAL A 204 -28.80 27.50 2.75
N GLY A 205 -28.10 26.91 3.71
CA GLY A 205 -27.04 27.59 4.43
C GLY A 205 -25.77 26.77 4.44
N ALA A 206 -24.65 27.49 4.43
CA ALA A 206 -23.32 26.93 4.37
C ALA A 206 -22.49 27.47 5.52
N GLU A 207 -21.74 26.59 6.18
CA GLU A 207 -20.85 26.90 7.29
C GLU A 207 -19.49 26.23 7.04
N SER A 208 -18.43 27.03 7.00
CA SER A 208 -17.06 26.52 6.89
C SER A 208 -16.35 26.57 8.24
N PHE A 209 -15.42 25.63 8.46
CA PHE A 209 -14.63 25.49 9.67
C PHE A 209 -13.16 25.21 9.31
N TYR A 210 -12.25 25.54 10.23
CA TYR A 210 -10.85 25.08 10.23
C TYR A 210 -10.48 24.48 11.58
N GLY A 211 -9.38 23.74 11.64
CA GLY A 211 -8.99 23.00 12.83
C GLY A 211 -9.81 21.71 13.07
N VAL A 212 -10.38 21.15 12.01
CA VAL A 212 -11.26 19.98 12.06
C VAL A 212 -10.46 18.68 11.87
N ASN A 213 -10.78 17.62 12.59
CA ASN A 213 -10.20 16.30 12.32
C ASN A 213 -10.61 15.81 10.91
N GLN A 214 -9.67 15.60 10.01
CA GLN A 214 -9.98 15.28 8.60
C GLN A 214 -10.11 13.78 8.31
N ASP A 215 -9.84 12.95 9.32
CA ASP A 215 -9.99 11.51 9.25
C ASP A 215 -11.35 11.11 9.83
N ASP A 216 -11.66 11.68 10.99
CA ASP A 216 -12.89 11.45 11.74
C ASP A 216 -13.48 12.81 12.16
N SER A 217 -14.08 13.51 11.20
CA SER A 217 -14.59 14.88 11.40
C SER A 217 -15.81 14.98 12.30
N PHE A 218 -16.55 13.90 12.48
CA PHE A 218 -17.88 13.94 13.06
C PHE A 218 -18.05 12.96 14.22
N GLY A 219 -18.78 13.39 15.25
CA GLY A 219 -19.36 12.49 16.25
C GLY A 219 -20.62 11.79 15.73
N THR A 220 -21.38 11.19 16.64
CA THR A 220 -22.67 10.59 16.30
C THR A 220 -23.70 11.67 15.97
N ALA A 221 -24.19 11.66 14.73
CA ALA A 221 -25.28 12.55 14.33
C ALA A 221 -26.60 12.11 14.97
N VAL A 222 -27.41 13.09 15.37
CA VAL A 222 -28.73 12.88 15.97
C VAL A 222 -29.74 13.77 15.26
N SER A 223 -30.95 13.28 15.09
CA SER A 223 -32.04 14.06 14.50
C SER A 223 -33.32 13.91 15.30
N ALA A 224 -34.17 14.93 15.24
CA ALA A 224 -35.47 14.95 15.86
C ALA A 224 -36.52 15.56 14.90
N LEU A 225 -37.79 15.30 15.19
CA LEU A 225 -38.92 15.91 14.50
C LEU A 225 -40.02 16.23 15.51
N GLY A 226 -40.92 17.12 15.14
CA GLY A 226 -42.06 17.46 15.96
C GLY A 226 -42.96 18.51 15.33
N THR A 227 -43.90 18.99 16.13
CA THR A 227 -44.93 19.98 15.73
C THR A 227 -45.09 21.10 16.76
N ASN A 228 -44.33 21.05 17.86
CA ASN A 228 -44.36 22.02 18.93
C ASN A 228 -43.53 23.28 18.58
N GLY A 229 -43.61 24.32 19.41
CA GLY A 229 -42.82 25.54 19.22
C GLY A 229 -41.37 25.46 19.73
N THR A 230 -40.87 24.26 20.05
CA THR A 230 -39.56 24.04 20.67
C THR A 230 -38.87 22.84 20.01
N PRO A 231 -38.36 23.01 18.77
CA PRO A 231 -37.42 22.05 18.18
C PRO A 231 -36.29 21.76 19.17
N THR A 232 -35.98 20.49 19.40
CA THR A 232 -34.93 20.11 20.35
C THR A 232 -34.25 18.84 19.90
N VAL A 233 -32.92 18.87 19.93
CA VAL A 233 -32.07 17.70 19.74
C VAL A 233 -30.91 17.74 20.73
N THR A 234 -30.49 16.57 21.18
CA THR A 234 -29.34 16.43 22.07
C THR A 234 -28.34 15.50 21.44
N VAL A 235 -27.12 16.00 21.25
CA VAL A 235 -25.98 15.23 20.76
C VAL A 235 -25.02 14.94 21.91
N VAL A 236 -24.35 13.79 21.85
CA VAL A 236 -23.22 13.51 22.75
C VAL A 236 -22.02 14.27 22.22
N THR A 237 -21.36 15.06 23.06
CA THR A 237 -20.22 15.90 22.66
C THR A 237 -19.16 15.98 23.76
N ALA A 238 -17.97 16.42 23.40
CA ALA A 238 -16.82 16.62 24.29
C ALA A 238 -16.31 18.07 24.26
N SER A 239 -15.54 18.45 25.30
CA SER A 239 -14.88 19.75 25.33
C SER A 239 -13.95 19.93 24.12
N GLY A 240 -14.08 21.07 23.44
CA GLY A 240 -13.29 21.43 22.26
C GLY A 240 -13.86 20.94 20.92
N GLU A 241 -14.94 20.16 20.94
CA GLU A 241 -15.80 19.97 19.78
C GLU A 241 -16.71 21.19 19.55
N GLN A 242 -17.29 21.27 18.34
CA GLN A 242 -18.32 22.25 18.01
C GLN A 242 -19.51 21.53 17.38
N ILE A 243 -20.70 21.75 17.92
CA ILE A 243 -21.92 21.17 17.37
C ILE A 243 -22.33 22.02 16.18
N LEU A 244 -22.73 21.36 15.09
CA LEU A 244 -23.41 21.93 13.94
C LEU A 244 -24.84 21.39 13.91
N ALA A 245 -25.83 22.24 13.71
CA ALA A 245 -27.21 21.83 13.56
C ALA A 245 -27.93 22.59 12.46
N VAL A 246 -28.87 21.93 11.81
CA VAL A 246 -29.73 22.49 10.76
C VAL A 246 -31.17 22.15 11.08
N LEU A 247 -32.04 23.16 11.03
CA LEU A 247 -33.46 23.08 11.27
C LEU A 247 -34.21 23.45 9.99
N ALA A 248 -35.18 22.62 9.61
CA ALA A 248 -36.21 22.96 8.63
C ALA A 248 -37.58 23.03 9.32
N VAL A 249 -38.37 24.04 8.98
CA VAL A 249 -39.71 24.27 9.51
C VAL A 249 -40.68 24.46 8.35
N GLU A 250 -41.85 23.82 8.44
CA GLU A 250 -42.93 24.03 7.47
C GLU A 250 -43.47 25.45 7.58
N GLY A 251 -43.51 26.12 6.44
CA GLY A 251 -44.05 27.46 6.31
C GLY A 251 -43.12 28.56 6.83
N ALA A 252 -43.66 29.79 6.83
CA ALA A 252 -42.94 30.96 7.32
C ALA A 252 -42.92 30.97 8.85
N ALA A 253 -41.80 30.59 9.44
CA ALA A 253 -41.55 30.64 10.87
C ALA A 253 -40.61 31.79 11.22
N THR A 254 -40.78 32.36 12.41
CA THR A 254 -39.75 33.18 13.05
C THR A 254 -39.03 32.28 14.04
N ILE A 255 -37.73 32.11 13.84
CA ILE A 255 -36.88 31.21 14.61
C ILE A 255 -35.95 32.06 15.46
N ALA A 256 -35.64 31.60 16.67
CA ALA A 256 -34.65 32.26 17.52
C ALA A 256 -33.80 31.21 18.23
N ALA A 257 -32.49 31.46 18.27
CA ALA A 257 -31.52 30.65 18.99
C ALA A 257 -31.92 30.45 20.47
N GLY A 258 -31.78 29.21 20.93
CA GLY A 258 -31.87 28.79 22.31
C GLY A 258 -30.66 29.20 23.16
N THR A 259 -30.51 28.55 24.31
CA THR A 259 -29.42 28.85 25.24
C THR A 259 -28.11 28.24 24.78
N ASN A 260 -27.02 29.01 24.80
CA ASN A 260 -25.66 28.60 24.42
C ASN A 260 -25.50 28.10 22.98
N GLU A 261 -26.47 28.32 22.10
CA GLU A 261 -26.32 28.13 20.66
C GLU A 261 -26.22 29.48 19.96
N THR A 262 -25.52 29.53 18.84
CA THR A 262 -25.36 30.71 17.99
C THR A 262 -25.92 30.40 16.63
N GLU A 263 -26.94 31.15 16.21
CA GLU A 263 -27.46 31.10 14.85
C GLU A 263 -26.44 31.63 13.85
N ARG A 264 -26.19 30.87 12.78
CA ARG A 264 -25.23 31.20 11.72
C ARG A 264 -25.92 31.70 10.46
N TRP A 265 -27.11 31.18 10.21
CA TRP A 265 -27.98 31.62 9.14
C TRP A 265 -29.42 31.27 9.48
N ASP A 266 -30.35 32.08 9.01
CA ASP A 266 -31.79 31.84 9.03
C ASP A 266 -32.36 32.53 7.78
N ASP A 267 -33.14 31.79 7.00
CA ASP A 267 -33.89 32.36 5.90
C ASP A 267 -35.21 31.63 5.66
N THR A 268 -36.11 32.29 4.95
CA THR A 268 -37.46 31.79 4.66
C THR A 268 -37.81 31.99 3.19
N GLN A 269 -38.19 30.90 2.53
CA GLN A 269 -38.68 30.92 1.14
C GLN A 269 -40.20 30.94 1.11
N GLY A 270 -40.74 32.14 0.91
CA GLY A 270 -42.18 32.37 0.80
C GLY A 270 -42.94 31.91 2.05
N SER A 271 -44.03 31.16 1.83
CA SER A 271 -44.84 30.55 2.88
C SER A 271 -44.61 29.04 2.99
N ASP A 272 -43.49 28.55 2.46
CA ASP A 272 -43.33 27.14 2.13
C ASP A 272 -42.34 26.46 3.08
N VAL A 273 -41.16 27.05 3.27
CA VAL A 273 -40.16 26.55 4.23
C VAL A 273 -39.33 27.68 4.84
N SER A 274 -39.07 27.56 6.13
CA SER A 274 -38.02 28.28 6.86
C SER A 274 -36.89 27.32 7.19
N GLY A 275 -35.64 27.77 7.05
CA GLY A 275 -34.46 26.99 7.36
C GLY A 275 -33.46 27.81 8.15
N SER A 276 -32.84 27.21 9.15
CA SER A 276 -31.80 27.86 9.96
C SER A 276 -30.70 26.89 10.36
N GLY A 277 -29.52 27.43 10.65
CA GLY A 277 -28.35 26.69 11.10
C GLY A 277 -27.72 27.29 12.34
N TYR A 278 -27.19 26.41 13.19
CA TYR A 278 -26.70 26.72 14.52
C TYR A 278 -25.36 26.07 14.81
N THR A 279 -24.58 26.75 15.64
CA THR A 279 -23.44 26.12 16.32
C THR A 279 -23.48 26.28 17.82
N GLN A 280 -22.93 25.33 18.56
CA GLN A 280 -22.73 25.40 20.01
C GLN A 280 -21.36 24.80 20.36
N ALA A 281 -20.67 25.32 21.38
CA ALA A 281 -19.44 24.69 21.85
C ALA A 281 -19.77 23.36 22.56
N GLY A 282 -18.98 22.31 22.33
CA GLY A 282 -19.23 21.00 22.95
C GLY A 282 -19.20 21.02 24.48
N SER A 283 -18.48 21.97 25.08
CA SER A 283 -18.48 22.21 26.53
C SER A 283 -19.84 22.65 27.09
N ASP A 284 -20.76 23.10 26.24
CA ASP A 284 -22.06 23.65 26.65
C ASP A 284 -23.18 22.60 26.69
N GLY A 285 -22.86 21.33 26.42
CA GLY A 285 -23.69 20.18 26.82
C GLY A 285 -24.50 19.50 25.71
N GLY A 286 -24.36 19.90 24.44
CA GLY A 286 -24.93 19.12 23.33
C GLY A 286 -26.38 19.42 22.99
N VAL A 287 -27.04 20.36 23.66
CA VAL A 287 -28.47 20.63 23.48
C VAL A 287 -28.66 21.80 22.52
N ILE A 288 -29.21 21.50 21.35
CA ILE A 288 -29.69 22.50 20.39
C ILE A 288 -31.21 22.58 20.51
N ALA A 289 -31.72 23.74 20.92
CA ALA A 289 -33.12 23.96 21.24
C ALA A 289 -33.61 25.37 20.84
N PRO A 290 -33.69 25.67 19.53
CA PRO A 290 -34.24 26.93 19.06
C PRO A 290 -35.73 27.02 19.39
N SER A 291 -36.26 28.23 19.37
CA SER A 291 -37.68 28.52 19.64
C SER A 291 -38.40 29.01 18.39
N LEU A 292 -39.66 28.60 18.25
CA LEU A 292 -40.57 29.06 17.20
C LEU A 292 -41.70 29.88 17.83
N THR A 293 -42.03 31.02 17.23
CA THR A 293 -43.12 31.89 17.73
C THR A 293 -44.49 31.19 17.74
N SER A 294 -44.67 30.19 16.88
CA SER A 294 -45.81 29.26 16.87
C SER A 294 -45.33 27.86 16.47
N GLY A 295 -45.93 26.80 17.04
CA GLY A 295 -45.63 25.44 16.64
C GLY A 295 -46.00 25.18 15.17
N SER A 296 -45.07 24.61 14.42
CA SER A 296 -45.24 24.12 13.05
C SER A 296 -44.53 22.78 12.93
N ASN A 297 -44.76 22.02 11.85
CA ASN A 297 -43.99 20.82 11.64
C ASN A 297 -42.52 21.19 11.42
N TRP A 298 -41.60 20.50 12.08
CA TRP A 298 -40.17 20.77 11.97
C TRP A 298 -39.36 19.48 11.96
N GLY A 299 -38.19 19.55 11.34
CA GLY A 299 -37.16 18.53 11.37
C GLY A 299 -35.82 19.18 11.70
N ILE A 300 -35.08 18.62 12.65
CA ILE A 300 -33.76 19.13 13.05
C ILE A 300 -32.74 18.00 12.98
N PHE A 301 -31.55 18.33 12.51
CA PHE A 301 -30.41 17.44 12.43
C PHE A 301 -29.20 18.12 13.08
N ALA A 302 -28.49 17.42 13.96
CA ALA A 302 -27.31 17.94 14.65
C ALA A 302 -26.18 16.91 14.70
N VAL A 303 -24.95 17.39 14.66
CA VAL A 303 -23.75 16.56 14.70
C VAL A 303 -22.61 17.32 15.40
N PRO A 304 -21.85 16.67 16.30
CA PRO A 304 -20.60 17.22 16.80
C PRO A 304 -19.51 17.18 15.72
N ILE A 305 -18.76 18.27 15.55
CA ILE A 305 -17.55 18.37 14.75
C ILE A 305 -16.36 18.18 15.68
N LYS A 306 -15.48 17.25 15.33
CA LYS A 306 -14.29 16.91 16.11
C LYS A 306 -13.11 17.83 15.73
N PRO A 307 -12.39 18.38 16.71
CA PRO A 307 -11.20 19.18 16.46
C PRO A 307 -10.04 18.26 16.05
N SER A 308 -9.10 18.79 15.25
CA SER A 308 -7.87 18.06 14.93
C SER A 308 -7.00 17.84 16.18
N SER A 309 -6.84 18.89 17.00
CA SER A 309 -6.30 18.76 18.36
C SER A 309 -6.50 20.03 19.20
N THR A 310 -7.15 19.91 20.36
CA THR A 310 -7.48 21.05 21.24
C THR A 310 -6.41 21.41 22.26
N THR A 311 -5.41 20.56 22.47
CA THR A 311 -4.41 20.74 23.54
C THR A 311 -2.99 20.59 23.06
N SER A 312 -2.75 19.89 21.94
CA SER A 312 -1.39 19.51 21.57
C SER A 312 -1.27 18.82 20.20
N ARG A 313 -0.35 19.27 19.34
CA ARG A 313 -0.03 18.53 18.08
C ARG A 313 1.34 17.86 18.17
N SER A 314 1.46 16.69 17.57
CA SER A 314 2.76 16.01 17.40
C SER A 314 3.61 16.76 16.39
N VAL A 315 4.85 17.04 16.76
CA VAL A 315 5.87 17.64 15.89
C VAL A 315 6.99 16.64 15.69
N MET A 316 7.47 16.53 14.46
CA MET A 316 8.60 15.67 14.14
C MET A 316 9.85 16.51 13.93
N TRP A 317 10.87 16.27 14.75
CA TRP A 317 12.20 16.81 14.54
C TRP A 317 13.08 15.79 13.83
N ILE A 318 13.75 16.21 12.77
CA ILE A 318 14.65 15.36 11.99
C ILE A 318 16.06 15.95 12.05
N GLY A 319 16.96 15.23 12.71
CA GLY A 319 18.37 15.56 12.76
C GLY A 319 19.13 14.98 11.58
N ASP A 320 19.71 15.85 10.77
CA ASP A 320 20.47 15.50 9.57
C ASP A 320 21.76 16.32 9.53
N THR A 321 22.88 15.67 9.87
CA THR A 321 24.20 16.28 9.97
C THR A 321 24.21 17.53 10.87
N THR A 322 24.31 18.73 10.28
CA THR A 322 24.38 20.02 10.96
C THR A 322 23.02 20.64 11.24
N LYS A 323 21.91 20.01 10.81
CA LYS A 323 20.58 20.64 10.86
C LYS A 323 19.58 19.81 11.64
N LEU A 324 18.72 20.50 12.37
CA LEU A 324 17.51 19.97 13.00
C LEU A 324 16.32 20.62 12.31
N TYR A 325 15.59 19.82 11.53
CA TYR A 325 14.39 20.25 10.82
C TYR A 325 13.15 19.99 11.66
N ARG A 326 12.21 20.93 11.66
CA ARG A 326 10.93 20.80 12.35
C ARG A 326 9.83 20.62 11.33
N TYR A 327 9.10 19.52 11.43
CA TYR A 327 7.97 19.21 10.56
C TYR A 327 6.68 19.09 11.36
N THR A 328 5.60 19.59 10.78
CA THR A 328 4.24 19.20 11.15
C THR A 328 3.58 18.45 10.01
N TYR A 329 2.59 17.65 10.38
CA TYR A 329 1.81 16.84 9.45
C TYR A 329 0.35 17.21 9.62
N ASP A 330 -0.27 17.49 8.48
CA ASP A 330 -1.69 17.76 8.33
C ASP A 330 -2.24 16.77 7.30
N SER A 331 -3.31 16.05 7.66
CA SER A 331 -3.90 15.03 6.80
C SER A 331 -4.53 15.61 5.51
N ASP A 332 -4.83 16.92 5.44
CA ASP A 332 -5.30 17.66 4.26
C ASP A 332 -4.17 18.14 3.37
N THR A 333 -3.34 19.04 3.92
CA THR A 333 -2.32 19.79 3.19
C THR A 333 -0.98 19.07 3.13
N GLY A 334 -0.81 18.06 3.96
CA GLY A 334 0.36 17.22 4.05
C GLY A 334 1.44 17.76 4.96
N LEU A 335 2.68 17.52 4.57
CA LEU A 335 3.86 17.86 5.35
C LEU A 335 4.28 19.32 5.15
N SER A 336 4.48 20.04 6.24
CA SER A 336 5.08 21.38 6.23
C SER A 336 6.40 21.41 6.99
N LEU A 337 7.39 22.07 6.39
CA LEU A 337 8.63 22.44 7.07
C LEU A 337 8.38 23.74 7.83
N ASP A 338 8.29 23.65 9.15
CA ASP A 338 7.95 24.79 10.01
C ASP A 338 9.19 25.58 10.45
N GLY A 339 10.36 24.94 10.44
CA GLY A 339 11.59 25.58 10.89
C GLY A 339 12.83 24.73 10.71
N THR A 340 13.99 25.37 10.76
CA THR A 340 15.30 24.71 10.65
C THR A 340 16.29 25.36 11.59
N GLN A 341 16.84 24.59 12.52
CA GLN A 341 17.99 25.01 13.31
C GLN A 341 19.27 24.49 12.66
N THR A 342 20.24 25.37 12.43
CA THR A 342 21.59 25.00 11.96
C THR A 342 22.59 25.07 13.10
N ILE A 343 23.28 23.96 13.35
CA ILE A 343 24.34 23.80 14.34
C ILE A 343 25.67 23.65 13.59
N ALA A 344 26.46 24.72 13.59
CA ALA A 344 27.75 24.75 12.91
C ALA A 344 28.67 23.61 13.39
N SER A 345 29.30 22.92 12.44
CA SER A 345 30.21 21.80 12.68
C SER A 345 29.60 20.59 13.40
N GLY A 346 28.28 20.55 13.57
CA GLY A 346 27.56 19.43 14.17
C GLY A 346 27.43 18.24 13.21
N VAL A 347 27.55 17.03 13.74
CA VAL A 347 27.16 15.79 13.05
C VAL A 347 26.16 15.07 13.93
N CYS A 348 24.88 15.16 13.57
CA CYS A 348 23.81 14.53 14.32
C CYS A 348 23.93 13.00 14.27
N GLY A 349 24.11 12.39 15.44
CA GLY A 349 23.96 10.95 15.62
C GLY A 349 22.68 10.60 16.35
N ARG A 350 22.60 9.41 16.94
CA ARG A 350 21.36 8.92 17.55
C ARG A 350 20.95 9.78 18.76
N PRO A 351 19.79 10.45 18.71
CA PRO A 351 19.27 11.22 19.83
C PRO A 351 18.59 10.32 20.85
N GLU A 352 18.40 10.83 22.05
CA GLU A 352 17.70 10.12 23.12
C GLU A 352 16.84 11.08 23.94
N LYS A 353 15.66 10.62 24.39
CA LYS A 353 14.79 11.38 25.30
C LYS A 353 15.07 10.93 26.72
N THR A 354 15.54 11.85 27.55
CA THR A 354 15.76 11.60 28.98
C THR A 354 15.34 12.81 29.81
N ASN A 355 14.87 12.58 31.03
CA ASN A 355 14.34 13.62 31.91
C ASN A 355 13.33 14.56 31.20
N SER A 356 12.45 13.97 30.37
CA SER A 356 11.43 14.64 29.55
C SER A 356 11.94 15.57 28.44
N LYS A 357 13.23 15.54 28.11
CA LYS A 357 13.82 16.37 27.05
C LYS A 357 14.57 15.53 26.04
N TRP A 358 14.49 15.93 24.78
CA TRP A 358 15.32 15.36 23.73
C TRP A 358 16.74 15.91 23.80
N TYR A 359 17.72 15.03 23.65
CA TYR A 359 19.12 15.35 23.47
C TYR A 359 19.58 14.83 22.12
N ALA A 360 20.03 15.73 21.25
CA ALA A 360 20.58 15.41 19.95
C ALA A 360 22.12 15.53 20.00
N PRO A 361 22.89 14.44 19.91
CA PRO A 361 24.35 14.50 19.88
C PRO A 361 24.82 15.18 18.59
N MET A 362 25.91 15.94 18.66
CA MET A 362 26.41 16.73 17.52
C MET A 362 27.87 16.38 17.14
N GLY A 363 28.32 15.20 17.54
CA GLY A 363 29.66 14.70 17.25
C GLY A 363 30.76 15.46 18.00
N SER A 364 31.98 15.41 17.47
CA SER A 364 33.16 16.05 18.09
C SER A 364 33.28 17.55 17.83
N GLY A 365 32.59 18.07 16.80
CA GLY A 365 32.69 19.45 16.37
C GLY A 365 32.03 20.45 17.31
N THR A 366 30.96 20.05 18.02
CA THR A 366 30.17 20.94 18.87
C THR A 366 29.39 20.16 19.94
N ASN A 367 28.82 20.86 20.91
CA ASN A 367 28.05 20.24 21.97
C ASN A 367 26.70 19.71 21.46
N ALA A 368 26.21 18.67 22.13
CA ALA A 368 24.86 18.18 21.95
C ALA A 368 23.83 19.29 22.19
N ARG A 369 22.67 19.18 21.54
CA ARG A 369 21.56 20.12 21.69
C ARG A 369 20.46 19.49 22.53
N ARG A 370 19.86 20.27 23.42
CA ARG A 370 18.72 19.87 24.26
C ARG A 370 17.48 20.62 23.82
N LEU A 371 16.39 19.93 23.56
CA LEU A 371 15.10 20.56 23.26
C LEU A 371 14.43 21.01 24.56
N ASP A 372 14.33 22.32 24.76
CA ASP A 372 13.67 22.93 25.92
C ASP A 372 12.21 23.35 25.62
N ASP A 373 11.88 23.62 24.34
CA ASP A 373 10.54 24.01 23.89
C ASP A 373 10.23 23.48 22.48
N ALA A 374 9.30 22.52 22.37
CA ALA A 374 8.89 21.94 21.09
C ALA A 374 8.01 22.87 20.23
N SER A 375 7.47 23.95 20.82
CA SER A 375 6.59 24.90 20.13
C SER A 375 7.35 25.92 19.27
N SER A 376 8.69 25.97 19.37
CA SER A 376 9.53 26.89 18.59
C SER A 376 10.62 26.15 17.82
N ASP A 377 10.90 26.62 16.60
CA ASP A 377 12.06 26.21 15.81
C ASP A 377 13.42 26.54 16.48
N SER A 378 13.41 27.51 17.41
CA SER A 378 14.55 27.95 18.20
C SER A 378 14.66 27.30 19.59
N GLY A 379 13.78 26.34 19.91
CA GLY A 379 13.67 25.72 21.24
C GLY A 379 14.84 24.84 21.68
N TRP A 380 15.89 24.71 20.87
CA TRP A 380 17.06 23.88 21.15
C TRP A 380 18.19 24.69 21.80
N ALA A 381 18.57 24.32 23.02
CA ALA A 381 19.65 24.88 23.81
C ALA A 381 20.94 24.02 23.75
N ASP A 382 22.06 24.57 24.21
CA ASP A 382 23.31 23.83 24.38
C ASP A 382 23.24 22.90 25.61
N ALA A 383 23.62 21.64 25.47
CA ALA A 383 23.65 20.67 26.56
C ALA A 383 24.94 20.76 27.41
N GLY A 384 26.00 21.40 26.92
CA GLY A 384 27.26 21.62 27.60
C GLY A 384 28.31 20.52 27.41
N TRP A 385 27.98 19.45 26.68
CA TRP A 385 28.84 18.28 26.49
C TRP A 385 28.72 17.71 25.07
N LYS A 386 29.68 16.87 24.66
CA LYS A 386 29.76 16.30 23.31
C LYS A 386 29.49 14.79 23.32
N ALA A 387 28.91 14.28 22.25
CA ALA A 387 28.64 12.86 22.05
C ALA A 387 28.49 12.56 20.56
N ASN A 388 28.79 11.32 20.14
CA ASN A 388 28.45 10.85 18.79
C ASN A 388 27.04 10.23 18.75
N HIS A 389 26.71 9.36 19.72
CA HIS A 389 25.42 8.67 19.81
C HIS A 389 24.98 8.61 21.27
N LEU A 390 23.67 8.54 21.50
CA LEU A 390 23.07 8.41 22.81
C LEU A 390 22.15 7.18 22.85
N SER A 391 21.96 6.62 24.04
CA SER A 391 20.89 5.67 24.34
C SER A 391 20.58 5.69 25.83
N ASN A 392 19.31 5.53 26.18
CA ASN A 392 18.93 5.23 27.55
C ASN A 392 19.43 3.83 27.93
N PHE A 393 19.97 3.68 29.13
CA PHE A 393 20.46 2.42 29.66
C PHE A 393 19.90 2.19 31.05
N GLN A 394 19.15 1.09 31.22
CA GLN A 394 18.67 0.68 32.53
C GLN A 394 19.74 -0.15 33.24
N LYS A 395 20.61 0.50 34.01
CA LYS A 395 21.65 -0.15 34.81
C LYS A 395 21.03 -0.72 36.09
N GLY A 396 20.51 -1.94 35.99
CA GLY A 396 19.77 -2.56 37.09
C GLY A 396 18.47 -1.80 37.40
N VAL A 397 18.42 -1.09 38.53
CA VAL A 397 17.26 -0.25 38.91
C VAL A 397 17.46 1.24 38.60
N GLN A 398 18.65 1.62 38.17
CA GLN A 398 19.03 3.01 37.96
C GLN A 398 18.92 3.37 36.48
N PRO A 399 18.08 4.35 36.10
CA PRO A 399 18.08 4.87 34.75
C PRO A 399 19.32 5.74 34.54
N THR A 400 20.05 5.44 33.47
CA THR A 400 21.32 6.06 33.12
C THR A 400 21.29 6.44 31.65
N LEU A 401 21.87 7.58 31.29
CA LEU A 401 22.12 7.93 29.89
C LEU A 401 23.50 7.42 29.49
N ALA A 402 23.57 6.64 28.42
CA ALA A 402 24.83 6.23 27.80
C ALA A 402 25.15 7.14 26.61
N ARG A 403 26.42 7.51 26.46
CA ARG A 403 26.93 8.18 25.27
C ARG A 403 28.13 7.45 24.66
N VAL A 404 28.32 7.67 23.37
CA VAL A 404 29.61 7.44 22.72
C VAL A 404 30.47 8.69 22.87
N ASN A 405 31.66 8.55 23.47
CA ASN A 405 32.60 9.65 23.61
C ASN A 405 33.01 10.17 22.22
N SER A 406 32.82 11.46 21.97
CA SER A 406 33.08 12.06 20.65
C SER A 406 34.56 12.15 20.26
N THR A 407 35.47 12.09 21.23
CA THR A 407 36.94 12.12 21.01
C THR A 407 37.51 10.71 20.89
N THR A 408 37.03 9.78 21.72
CA THR A 408 37.36 8.35 21.64
C THR A 408 36.13 7.56 21.18
N ALA A 409 35.88 7.57 19.88
CA ALA A 409 34.64 7.06 19.27
C ALA A 409 34.37 5.56 19.45
N ASN A 410 35.27 4.82 20.10
CA ASN A 410 35.09 3.42 20.52
C ASN A 410 34.75 3.27 22.02
N THR A 411 34.55 4.37 22.76
CA THR A 411 34.35 4.39 24.21
C THR A 411 32.91 4.75 24.54
N VAL A 412 32.30 3.98 25.46
CA VAL A 412 30.98 4.27 26.01
C VAL A 412 31.14 4.84 27.41
N GLU A 413 30.40 5.92 27.68
CA GLU A 413 30.40 6.62 28.96
C GLU A 413 28.99 6.75 29.52
N LEU A 414 28.87 6.62 30.83
CA LEU A 414 27.59 6.61 31.53
C LEU A 414 27.38 7.87 32.37
N ASN A 415 26.14 8.37 32.36
CA ASN A 415 25.69 9.49 33.18
C ASN A 415 24.37 9.14 33.89
N ASP A 416 24.42 9.20 35.22
CA ASP A 416 23.37 8.79 36.13
C ASP A 416 22.45 9.94 36.57
N ASP A 417 22.53 11.10 35.90
CA ASP A 417 21.75 12.29 36.23
C ASP A 417 20.25 12.05 35.97
N THR A 418 19.53 11.78 37.06
CA THR A 418 18.09 11.46 37.05
C THR A 418 17.17 12.65 37.31
N SER A 419 17.72 13.86 37.54
CA SER A 419 16.93 15.05 37.86
C SER A 419 17.30 16.24 36.98
N GLY A 420 16.33 16.76 36.23
CA GLY A 420 16.48 17.96 35.42
C GLY A 420 17.35 17.75 34.19
N ASN A 421 18.15 18.77 33.83
CA ASN A 421 19.00 18.70 32.65
C ASN A 421 20.24 17.84 32.94
N VAL A 422 20.56 16.88 32.07
CA VAL A 422 21.80 16.10 32.12
C VAL A 422 23.04 17.01 32.03
N GLY A 423 23.91 16.94 33.03
CA GLY A 423 25.16 17.70 33.12
C GLY A 423 26.35 17.02 32.41
N ASP A 424 27.52 17.66 32.44
CA ASP A 424 28.77 17.11 31.90
C ASP A 424 29.50 16.24 32.95
N THR A 425 28.85 15.15 33.38
CA THR A 425 29.26 14.28 34.50
C THR A 425 29.47 12.82 34.04
N TRP A 426 30.21 12.63 32.94
CA TRP A 426 30.33 11.37 32.20
C TRP A 426 31.42 10.41 32.70
N THR A 427 31.99 10.71 33.86
CA THR A 427 33.19 10.02 34.37
C THR A 427 32.88 8.84 35.28
N ASN A 428 31.60 8.54 35.52
CA ASN A 428 31.23 7.55 36.53
C ASN A 428 31.69 6.15 36.11
N GLU A 429 31.54 5.79 34.83
CA GLU A 429 32.09 4.58 34.19
C GLU A 429 32.32 4.85 32.69
N SER A 430 33.56 4.65 32.22
CA SER A 430 34.01 4.91 30.84
C SER A 430 34.85 3.73 30.38
N GLU A 431 34.36 2.98 29.39
CA GLU A 431 35.05 1.76 28.92
C GLU A 431 35.09 1.66 27.41
N ALA A 432 36.23 1.16 26.91
CA ALA A 432 36.43 0.89 25.50
C ALA A 432 35.68 -0.38 25.10
N VAL A 433 34.92 -0.31 24.01
CA VAL A 433 34.16 -1.44 23.47
C VAL A 433 34.92 -2.04 22.29
N GLY A 434 35.35 -3.29 22.45
CA GLY A 434 36.20 -3.95 21.45
C GLY A 434 37.50 -3.19 21.18
N ASP A 435 38.03 -3.33 19.97
CA ASP A 435 39.29 -2.69 19.58
C ASP A 435 39.11 -1.21 19.16
N SER A 436 40.16 -0.40 19.29
CA SER A 436 40.13 1.04 19.04
C SER A 436 40.24 1.46 17.57
N SER A 437 40.39 0.53 16.61
CA SER A 437 40.55 0.87 15.19
C SER A 437 39.24 1.14 14.44
N THR A 438 38.10 0.98 15.10
CA THR A 438 36.76 1.07 14.51
C THR A 438 35.83 1.80 15.45
N ASP A 439 34.95 2.61 14.90
CA ASP A 439 34.09 3.50 15.66
C ASP A 439 32.76 2.83 16.05
N VAL A 440 32.13 3.34 17.11
CA VAL A 440 30.72 3.06 17.43
C VAL A 440 29.85 3.88 16.50
N THR A 441 28.88 3.21 15.87
CA THR A 441 27.98 3.79 14.88
C THR A 441 26.55 3.91 15.37
N ASP A 442 26.17 3.19 16.42
CA ASP A 442 24.85 3.29 17.05
C ASP A 442 24.84 2.68 18.46
N LEU A 443 23.83 3.05 19.26
CA LEU A 443 23.56 2.51 20.59
C LEU A 443 22.10 2.10 20.70
N VAL A 444 21.82 0.96 21.33
CA VAL A 444 20.46 0.53 21.64
C VAL A 444 20.41 -0.25 22.93
N GLU A 445 19.38 -0.06 23.74
CA GLU A 445 19.15 -0.85 24.95
C GLU A 445 18.05 -1.88 24.72
N ALA A 446 18.21 -3.06 25.31
CA ALA A 446 17.17 -4.08 25.39
C ALA A 446 17.31 -4.91 26.66
N GLN A 447 16.23 -5.05 27.43
CA GLN A 447 16.12 -5.92 28.62
C GLN A 447 17.21 -5.67 29.70
N GLY A 448 17.58 -4.42 29.93
CA GLY A 448 18.61 -4.02 30.90
C GLY A 448 20.04 -4.26 30.40
N GLN A 449 20.24 -4.52 29.11
CA GLN A 449 21.55 -4.63 28.48
C GLN A 449 21.71 -3.55 27.41
N LEU A 450 22.87 -2.88 27.41
CA LEU A 450 23.21 -1.95 26.36
C LEU A 450 23.91 -2.69 25.22
N PHE A 451 23.49 -2.45 23.99
CA PHE A 451 24.11 -2.96 22.79
C PHE A 451 24.78 -1.82 22.04
N VAL A 452 26.03 -2.05 21.69
CA VAL A 452 26.93 -1.08 21.08
C VAL A 452 27.23 -1.56 19.67
N ALA A 453 26.64 -0.90 18.68
CA ALA A 453 26.85 -1.20 17.28
C ALA A 453 28.13 -0.51 16.80
N LYS A 454 29.05 -1.27 16.21
CA LYS A 454 30.30 -0.75 15.67
C LYS A 454 30.40 -0.99 14.17
N GLU A 455 31.41 -0.41 13.55
CA GLU A 455 31.71 -0.65 12.14
C GLU A 455 32.02 -2.12 11.84
N ASP A 456 32.55 -2.89 12.80
CA ASP A 456 33.00 -4.27 12.63
C ASP A 456 32.05 -5.33 13.16
N SER A 457 31.34 -5.07 14.26
CA SER A 457 30.39 -6.01 14.87
C SER A 457 29.40 -5.32 15.83
N LEU A 458 28.49 -6.11 16.40
CA LEU A 458 27.65 -5.74 17.52
C LEU A 458 28.25 -6.28 18.82
N PHE A 459 28.34 -5.41 19.83
CA PHE A 459 28.80 -5.76 21.16
C PHE A 459 27.65 -5.59 22.15
N ALA A 460 27.62 -6.44 23.16
CA ALA A 460 26.78 -6.24 24.32
C ALA A 460 27.66 -5.74 25.46
N PHE A 461 27.12 -4.77 26.18
CA PHE A 461 27.77 -4.00 27.23
C PHE A 461 26.98 -4.20 28.51
N GLY A 462 27.63 -4.83 29.48
CA GLY A 462 27.02 -5.18 30.76
C GLY A 462 27.02 -4.02 31.76
N SER A 463 26.38 -4.27 32.90
CA SER A 463 26.27 -3.28 33.98
C SER A 463 27.57 -3.06 34.75
N GLU A 464 28.58 -3.91 34.59
CA GLU A 464 29.93 -3.75 35.14
C GLU A 464 30.91 -3.21 34.09
N ALA A 465 30.39 -2.65 32.99
CA ALA A 465 31.11 -2.08 31.86
C ALA A 465 31.97 -3.10 31.07
N GLU A 466 31.63 -4.38 31.18
CA GLU A 466 32.20 -5.46 30.38
C GLU A 466 31.61 -5.47 28.96
N SER A 467 32.47 -5.59 27.94
CA SER A 467 32.04 -5.72 26.54
C SER A 467 32.30 -7.12 25.99
N PHE A 468 31.29 -7.70 25.33
CA PHE A 468 31.41 -8.97 24.63
C PHE A 468 30.88 -8.87 23.20
N ASN A 469 31.56 -9.49 22.25
CA ASN A 469 31.12 -9.51 20.85
C ASN A 469 29.90 -10.44 20.72
N ALA A 470 28.71 -9.85 20.51
CA ALA A 470 27.44 -10.56 20.39
C ALA A 470 27.34 -11.31 19.05
N ILE A 471 28.10 -10.88 18.03
CA ILE A 471 28.10 -11.46 16.69
C ILE A 471 29.54 -11.86 16.30
N PRO A 472 30.13 -12.89 16.93
CA PRO A 472 31.57 -13.16 16.86
C PRO A 472 32.08 -13.59 15.47
N PHE A 473 31.20 -13.96 14.55
CA PHE A 473 31.54 -14.31 13.17
C PHE A 473 31.61 -13.11 12.23
N LEU A 474 31.10 -11.94 12.64
CA LEU A 474 31.43 -10.66 12.04
C LEU A 474 32.81 -10.24 12.58
N ASN A 475 33.75 -9.98 11.66
CA ASN A 475 35.12 -9.63 12.01
C ASN A 475 35.57 -8.37 11.26
N ARG A 476 36.73 -7.83 11.64
CA ARG A 476 37.32 -6.61 11.06
C ARG A 476 37.42 -6.64 9.52
N GLY A 477 37.54 -7.82 8.89
CA GLY A 477 37.57 -7.94 7.43
C GLY A 477 36.28 -7.49 6.74
N LYS A 478 35.21 -7.23 7.50
CA LYS A 478 33.91 -6.74 7.05
C LYS A 478 33.55 -5.35 7.60
N ALA A 479 34.52 -4.64 8.20
CA ALA A 479 34.30 -3.30 8.73
C ALA A 479 33.86 -2.32 7.64
N ASP A 480 32.85 -1.51 7.94
CA ASP A 480 32.27 -0.51 7.03
C ASP A 480 31.61 0.59 7.86
N SER A 481 31.81 1.86 7.50
CA SER A 481 31.38 3.03 8.30
C SER A 481 29.88 3.18 8.45
N ASP A 482 29.10 2.44 7.66
CA ASP A 482 27.65 2.43 7.71
C ASP A 482 27.09 1.17 8.38
N ASN A 483 27.94 0.25 8.84
CA ASN A 483 27.48 -0.90 9.62
C ASN A 483 26.93 -0.41 10.96
N GLY A 484 25.87 -1.06 11.45
CA GLY A 484 25.28 -0.76 12.75
C GLY A 484 24.37 0.48 12.81
N LYS A 485 24.42 1.38 11.84
CA LYS A 485 23.51 2.55 11.81
C LYS A 485 22.07 2.10 11.63
N GLY A 486 21.16 2.64 12.44
CA GLY A 486 19.75 2.24 12.43
C GLY A 486 19.52 0.88 13.09
N THR A 487 20.37 0.51 14.05
CA THR A 487 20.17 -0.69 14.87
C THR A 487 18.95 -0.48 15.77
N ILE A 488 18.12 -1.52 15.90
CA ILE A 488 16.92 -1.50 16.74
C ILE A 488 16.85 -2.73 17.65
N ALA A 489 16.15 -2.55 18.76
CA ALA A 489 15.71 -3.62 19.63
C ALA A 489 14.22 -3.88 19.40
N PHE A 490 13.84 -5.15 19.34
CA PHE A 490 12.46 -5.61 19.22
C PHE A 490 12.28 -6.82 20.16
N GLY A 491 11.66 -6.59 21.30
CA GLY A 491 11.57 -7.59 22.38
C GLY A 491 12.95 -7.99 22.91
N ASP A 492 13.28 -9.28 22.84
CA ASP A 492 14.58 -9.86 23.23
C ASP A 492 15.57 -9.96 22.06
N MET A 493 15.29 -9.28 20.94
CA MET A 493 16.08 -9.35 19.71
C MET A 493 16.65 -8.00 19.32
N ILE A 494 17.87 -8.03 18.80
CA ILE A 494 18.61 -6.87 18.31
C ILE A 494 18.87 -7.08 16.83
N PHE A 495 18.46 -6.12 16.02
CA PHE A 495 18.60 -6.13 14.57
C PHE A 495 19.72 -5.18 14.17
N TYR A 496 20.84 -5.75 13.74
CA TYR A 496 22.07 -5.06 13.35
C TYR A 496 22.25 -5.08 11.83
N PRO A 497 22.16 -3.92 11.15
CA PRO A 497 22.45 -3.82 9.72
C PRO A 497 23.95 -3.90 9.45
N SER A 498 24.36 -4.74 8.48
CA SER A 498 25.75 -4.78 8.01
C SER A 498 25.83 -4.75 6.50
N LYS A 499 27.03 -4.52 5.96
CA LYS A 499 27.31 -4.69 4.54
C LYS A 499 26.96 -6.11 4.07
N GLY A 500 25.81 -6.25 3.41
CA GLY A 500 25.33 -7.47 2.77
C GLY A 500 24.44 -8.39 3.61
N ASN A 501 24.21 -8.13 4.89
CA ASN A 501 23.31 -8.94 5.73
C ASN A 501 22.60 -8.07 6.76
N TRP A 502 21.42 -8.50 7.17
CA TRP A 502 20.73 -7.99 8.35
C TRP A 502 20.77 -9.06 9.43
N TRP A 503 21.39 -8.77 10.57
CA TRP A 503 21.63 -9.75 11.62
C TRP A 503 20.65 -9.60 12.76
N ARG A 504 20.02 -10.70 13.17
CA ARG A 504 19.19 -10.76 14.38
C ARG A 504 19.95 -11.51 15.47
N TYR A 505 20.44 -10.77 16.46
CA TYR A 505 20.94 -11.34 17.71
C TYR A 505 19.80 -11.48 18.70
N ARG A 506 19.66 -12.65 19.32
CA ARG A 506 18.67 -12.89 20.38
C ARG A 506 19.39 -13.11 21.70
N ILE A 507 18.99 -12.36 22.73
CA ILE A 507 19.62 -12.40 24.04
C ILE A 507 19.63 -13.85 24.57
N GLY A 508 20.81 -14.38 24.83
CA GLY A 508 21.01 -15.75 25.31
C GLY A 508 20.84 -16.88 24.27
N ARG A 509 20.49 -16.59 23.01
CA ARG A 509 20.29 -17.60 21.94
C ARG A 509 21.15 -17.41 20.68
N GLY A 510 21.90 -16.32 20.57
CA GLY A 510 22.88 -16.07 19.50
C GLY A 510 22.33 -15.33 18.27
N ALA A 511 23.18 -15.16 17.25
CA ALA A 511 22.89 -14.37 16.05
C ALA A 511 22.74 -15.19 14.76
N LEU A 512 21.82 -14.75 13.89
CA LEU A 512 21.54 -15.33 12.57
C LEU A 512 21.24 -14.20 11.57
N PRO A 513 21.58 -14.37 10.27
CA PRO A 513 21.19 -13.40 9.26
C PRO A 513 19.72 -13.62 8.85
N VAL A 514 18.95 -12.54 8.74
CA VAL A 514 17.50 -12.55 8.52
C VAL A 514 17.02 -11.59 7.44
N GLY A 515 17.92 -10.96 6.68
CA GLY A 515 17.57 -10.00 5.65
C GLY A 515 16.91 -10.62 4.41
N ALA A 516 16.35 -9.79 3.54
CA ALA A 516 15.85 -10.18 2.21
C ALA A 516 16.81 -11.09 1.42
N ASN A 517 18.11 -10.90 1.59
CA ASN A 517 19.17 -11.66 0.92
C ASN A 517 19.29 -13.13 1.36
N THR A 518 18.73 -13.52 2.52
CA THR A 518 18.77 -14.89 3.04
C THR A 518 17.59 -15.76 2.60
N ILE A 519 16.61 -15.18 1.90
CA ILE A 519 15.47 -15.89 1.34
C ILE A 519 15.94 -16.86 0.24
N ARG A 520 15.77 -18.16 0.47
CA ARG A 520 16.39 -19.23 -0.36
C ARG A 520 15.83 -19.30 -1.78
N SER A 521 14.52 -19.10 -1.94
CA SER A 521 13.82 -19.21 -3.23
C SER A 521 13.97 -17.96 -4.09
N TRP A 522 14.32 -16.82 -3.49
CA TRP A 522 14.46 -15.58 -4.22
C TRP A 522 15.73 -15.58 -5.06
N ARG A 523 15.63 -15.23 -6.35
CA ARG A 523 16.76 -15.05 -7.27
C ARG A 523 16.68 -13.69 -7.98
N PRO A 524 17.82 -13.03 -8.26
CA PRO A 524 17.82 -11.82 -9.07
C PRO A 524 17.53 -12.20 -10.53
N ILE A 525 16.85 -11.30 -11.24
CA ILE A 525 16.45 -11.52 -12.63
C ILE A 525 16.79 -10.28 -13.42
N ALA A 526 17.42 -10.48 -14.58
CA ALA A 526 17.81 -9.37 -15.43
C ALA A 526 16.58 -8.52 -15.80
N ARG A 527 16.73 -7.18 -15.70
CA ARG A 527 15.69 -6.17 -16.01
C ARG A 527 14.46 -6.14 -15.11
N ILE A 528 14.44 -6.93 -14.04
CA ILE A 528 13.47 -6.76 -12.96
C ILE A 528 14.26 -6.25 -11.77
N ASP A 529 14.14 -4.95 -11.51
CA ASP A 529 14.76 -4.33 -10.35
C ASP A 529 14.23 -5.03 -9.09
N SER A 530 15.15 -5.47 -8.23
CA SER A 530 14.80 -6.31 -7.10
C SER A 530 15.59 -5.93 -5.86
N PRO A 531 14.97 -5.94 -4.68
CA PRO A 531 15.64 -5.61 -3.42
C PRO A 531 16.76 -6.58 -3.03
N LYS A 532 16.90 -7.76 -3.64
CA LYS A 532 17.74 -8.86 -3.11
C LYS A 532 19.19 -8.48 -2.77
N ALA A 533 19.81 -7.59 -3.54
CA ALA A 533 21.21 -7.17 -3.33
C ALA A 533 21.35 -5.93 -2.44
N GLY A 534 20.24 -5.32 -2.02
CA GLY A 534 20.24 -4.08 -1.28
C GLY A 534 20.80 -4.23 0.14
N ARG A 535 21.25 -3.10 0.69
CA ARG A 535 21.77 -2.98 2.05
C ARG A 535 20.69 -2.42 2.97
N VAL A 536 20.46 -3.06 4.11
CA VAL A 536 19.58 -2.47 5.13
C VAL A 536 20.24 -1.19 5.66
N ALA A 537 19.53 -0.08 5.56
CA ALA A 537 20.03 1.24 5.97
C ALA A 537 19.42 1.71 7.29
N PHE A 538 18.15 1.42 7.53
CA PHE A 538 17.47 1.81 8.76
C PHE A 538 16.29 0.87 9.01
N ALA A 539 15.95 0.64 10.27
CA ALA A 539 14.78 -0.11 10.66
C ALA A 539 14.06 0.58 11.83
N VAL A 540 12.76 0.35 11.95
CA VAL A 540 11.88 0.72 13.08
C VAL A 540 10.82 -0.38 13.24
N TYR A 541 10.08 -0.35 14.34
CA TYR A 541 8.93 -1.22 14.53
C TYR A 541 7.73 -0.43 15.05
N VAL A 542 6.54 -0.94 14.74
CA VAL A 542 5.25 -0.45 15.25
C VAL A 542 4.45 -1.69 15.62
N GLU A 543 4.10 -1.80 16.89
CA GLU A 543 3.46 -3.01 17.43
C GLU A 543 4.26 -4.27 17.05
N GLU A 544 3.70 -5.15 16.22
CA GLU A 544 4.34 -6.38 15.75
C GLU A 544 5.05 -6.27 14.39
N TYR A 545 4.90 -5.14 13.69
CA TYR A 545 5.43 -4.93 12.35
C TYR A 545 6.77 -4.22 12.39
N LEU A 546 7.75 -4.78 11.69
CA LEU A 546 9.06 -4.22 11.42
C LEU A 546 9.03 -3.50 10.07
N TYR A 547 9.47 -2.25 10.03
CA TYR A 547 9.67 -1.50 8.79
C TYR A 547 11.15 -1.21 8.60
N TYR A 548 11.67 -1.48 7.41
CA TYR A 548 13.08 -1.18 7.12
C TYR A 548 13.31 -0.74 5.68
N LEU A 549 14.32 0.10 5.50
CA LEU A 549 14.79 0.55 4.19
C LEU A 549 15.91 -0.36 3.71
N LEU A 550 15.76 -0.86 2.49
CA LEU A 550 16.79 -1.62 1.79
C LEU A 550 17.29 -0.80 0.61
N ASN A 551 18.55 -0.35 0.66
CA ASN A 551 19.12 0.57 -0.32
C ASN A 551 19.92 -0.18 -1.39
N ASP A 552 19.64 0.13 -2.66
CA ASP A 552 20.38 -0.38 -3.82
C ASP A 552 20.60 0.77 -4.81
N GLY A 553 21.85 1.24 -4.93
CA GLY A 553 22.17 2.44 -5.68
C GLY A 553 21.43 3.68 -5.16
N GLU A 554 20.73 4.39 -6.05
CA GLU A 554 19.94 5.59 -5.75
C GLU A 554 18.46 5.27 -5.39
N LEU A 555 18.14 4.02 -5.12
CA LEU A 555 16.80 3.58 -4.75
C LEU A 555 16.79 2.95 -3.34
N SER A 556 15.65 3.12 -2.67
CA SER A 556 15.32 2.44 -1.42
C SER A 556 14.02 1.66 -1.58
N TYR A 557 14.03 0.41 -1.14
CA TYR A 557 12.84 -0.42 -1.03
C TYR A 557 12.35 -0.35 0.42
N LEU A 558 11.11 0.11 0.61
CA LEU A 558 10.44 0.01 1.90
C LEU A 558 9.90 -1.40 2.05
N ILE A 559 10.41 -2.10 3.06
CA ILE A 559 9.96 -3.45 3.41
C ILE A 559 9.18 -3.39 4.71
N GLN A 560 8.00 -4.00 4.71
CA GLN A 560 7.28 -4.36 5.92
C GLN A 560 7.58 -5.83 6.24
N ALA A 561 7.83 -6.16 7.49
CA ALA A 561 8.08 -7.51 7.93
C ALA A 561 7.38 -7.80 9.26
N ARG A 562 7.13 -9.09 9.55
CA ARG A 562 6.68 -9.54 10.86
C ARG A 562 7.25 -10.92 11.16
N LEU A 563 7.33 -11.27 12.45
CA LEU A 563 7.62 -12.64 12.84
C LEU A 563 6.50 -13.58 12.39
N ARG A 564 6.86 -14.83 12.08
CA ARG A 564 5.86 -15.89 11.86
C ARG A 564 5.04 -16.13 13.12
N ARG A 565 3.72 -16.17 12.95
CA ARG A 565 2.69 -16.50 13.95
C ARG A 565 2.36 -18.00 13.88
N GLU A 566 1.68 -18.48 14.91
CA GLU A 566 1.08 -19.82 14.89
C GLU A 566 0.04 -19.89 13.75
N GLY A 567 0.15 -20.92 12.90
CA GLY A 567 -0.69 -21.07 11.70
C GLY A 567 -0.08 -20.54 10.41
N ASP A 568 1.00 -19.73 10.48
CA ASP A 568 1.72 -19.33 9.27
C ASP A 568 2.40 -20.55 8.61
N PRO A 569 2.51 -20.59 7.27
CA PRO A 569 3.23 -21.64 6.57
C PRO A 569 4.69 -21.75 7.01
N ALA A 570 5.30 -22.93 6.86
CA ALA A 570 6.72 -23.09 7.18
C ALA A 570 7.61 -22.32 6.18
N GLY A 571 8.53 -21.48 6.70
CA GLY A 571 9.42 -20.67 5.87
C GLY A 571 10.51 -19.98 6.69
N HIS A 572 10.99 -18.83 6.21
CA HIS A 572 12.01 -18.03 6.90
C HIS A 572 11.45 -17.42 8.21
N GLU A 573 12.29 -16.97 9.15
CA GLU A 573 11.83 -16.47 10.46
C GLU A 573 10.91 -15.23 10.33
N LEU A 574 11.21 -14.35 9.39
CA LEU A 574 10.42 -13.18 9.05
C LEU A 574 9.62 -13.41 7.78
N ILE A 575 8.34 -13.03 7.79
CA ILE A 575 7.54 -12.82 6.58
C ILE A 575 7.77 -11.37 6.18
N GLN A 576 8.22 -11.14 4.95
CA GLN A 576 8.69 -9.83 4.47
C GLN A 576 7.96 -9.45 3.18
N HIS A 577 7.50 -8.21 3.07
CA HIS A 577 6.78 -7.68 1.92
C HIS A 577 7.41 -6.39 1.42
N SER A 578 7.80 -6.35 0.14
CA SER A 578 8.17 -5.07 -0.51
C SER A 578 6.92 -4.26 -0.81
N VAL A 579 6.89 -3.02 -0.35
CA VAL A 579 5.70 -2.16 -0.42
C VAL A 579 5.91 -1.05 -1.44
N LEU A 580 7.01 -0.30 -1.30
CA LEU A 580 7.35 0.85 -2.14
C LEU A 580 8.78 0.76 -2.64
N THR A 581 9.00 1.35 -3.82
CA THR A 581 10.33 1.74 -4.30
C THR A 581 10.35 3.26 -4.36
N ILE A 582 11.22 3.87 -3.57
CA ILE A 582 11.37 5.33 -3.43
C ILE A 582 12.82 5.74 -3.71
N PRO A 583 13.08 7.02 -4.00
CA PRO A 583 14.44 7.56 -4.00
C PRO A 583 15.22 7.20 -2.74
N LEU A 584 16.54 7.09 -2.88
CA LEU A 584 17.47 6.73 -1.81
C LEU A 584 17.12 7.48 -0.53
N SER A 585 16.92 6.73 0.54
CA SER A 585 16.48 7.20 1.85
C SER A 585 17.37 6.61 2.94
N LYS A 586 17.64 7.39 3.99
CA LYS A 586 18.52 7.01 5.11
C LYS A 586 18.01 7.55 6.44
N GLY A 587 16.77 7.25 6.75
CA GLY A 587 16.19 7.53 8.07
C GLY A 587 14.76 7.03 8.11
N LEU A 588 14.41 6.36 9.22
CA LEU A 588 13.06 5.93 9.52
C LEU A 588 12.73 6.31 10.96
N GLY A 589 11.48 6.67 11.20
CA GLY A 589 10.94 6.96 12.52
C GLY A 589 9.44 6.78 12.50
N VAL A 590 8.86 6.57 13.67
CA VAL A 590 7.41 6.45 13.84
C VAL A 590 7.01 7.39 14.97
N ASP A 591 5.90 8.07 14.80
CA ASP A 591 5.34 8.92 15.83
C ASP A 591 4.17 8.25 16.57
N SER A 592 3.74 8.88 17.66
CA SER A 592 2.64 8.44 18.52
C SER A 592 1.28 8.38 17.83
N LYS A 593 1.17 8.84 16.58
CA LYS A 593 -0.04 8.78 15.75
C LYS A 593 0.06 7.67 14.69
N ASN A 594 1.00 6.73 14.85
CA ASN A 594 1.23 5.63 13.91
C ASN A 594 1.55 6.12 12.49
N ARG A 595 2.30 7.21 12.36
CA ARG A 595 2.78 7.70 11.08
C ARG A 595 4.23 7.29 10.90
N LEU A 596 4.54 6.59 9.81
CA LEU A 596 5.89 6.20 9.42
C LEU A 596 6.55 7.33 8.62
N TRP A 597 7.58 7.91 9.20
CA TRP A 597 8.37 9.00 8.63
C TRP A 597 9.63 8.45 7.97
N ILE A 598 9.96 8.99 6.79
CA ILE A 598 11.09 8.55 5.97
C ILE A 598 11.90 9.76 5.52
N LYS A 599 13.22 9.72 5.75
CA LYS A 599 14.14 10.79 5.32
C LYS A 599 14.87 10.42 4.03
N GLY A 600 14.65 11.21 2.99
CA GLY A 600 15.34 11.15 1.71
C GLY A 600 16.81 11.55 1.80
N ALA A 601 17.64 10.86 1.04
CA ALA A 601 19.10 10.98 0.99
C ALA A 601 19.66 10.84 -0.43
N SER A 602 18.81 11.01 -1.45
CA SER A 602 19.17 11.00 -2.87
C SER A 602 20.38 11.88 -3.18
N THR A 603 21.25 11.44 -4.09
CA THR A 603 22.32 12.31 -4.58
C THR A 603 21.78 13.49 -5.39
N ASP A 604 20.61 13.34 -6.00
CA ASP A 604 19.86 14.42 -6.64
C ASP A 604 19.06 15.22 -5.60
N GLU A 605 19.43 16.48 -5.41
CA GLU A 605 18.83 17.36 -4.40
C GLU A 605 17.36 17.66 -4.68
N THR A 606 16.91 17.57 -5.94
CA THR A 606 15.52 17.85 -6.33
C THR A 606 14.55 16.75 -5.90
N THR A 607 15.07 15.56 -5.61
CA THR A 607 14.31 14.39 -5.17
C THR A 607 14.52 14.06 -3.69
N ARG A 608 15.28 14.89 -2.96
CA ARG A 608 15.40 14.78 -1.50
C ARG A 608 14.15 15.35 -0.83
N ASP A 609 13.53 14.53 -0.01
CA ASP A 609 12.27 14.83 0.62
C ASP A 609 12.12 14.14 1.98
N ILE A 610 11.10 14.55 2.73
CA ILE A 610 10.57 13.78 3.84
C ILE A 610 9.25 13.17 3.37
N ARG A 611 9.07 11.87 3.61
CA ARG A 611 7.82 11.17 3.32
C ARG A 611 7.14 10.72 4.60
N VAL A 612 5.82 10.73 4.59
CA VAL A 612 5.00 10.16 5.68
C VAL A 612 3.94 9.23 5.12
N ILE A 613 3.85 8.05 5.72
CA ILE A 613 2.80 7.06 5.50
C ILE A 613 2.02 6.93 6.80
N GLU A 614 0.70 7.01 6.72
CA GLU A 614 -0.13 6.70 7.88
C GLU A 614 -0.38 5.19 7.95
N LEU A 615 -0.16 4.61 9.12
CA LEU A 615 -0.41 3.20 9.40
C LEU A 615 -1.77 3.04 10.09
N ALA A 616 -2.26 1.81 10.11
CA ALA A 616 -3.41 1.44 10.94
C ALA A 616 -3.03 1.44 12.44
N ASP A 617 -4.03 1.36 13.31
CA ASP A 617 -3.82 1.38 14.77
C ASP A 617 -2.96 0.20 15.27
N ASP A 618 -3.00 -0.94 14.55
CA ASP A 618 -2.18 -2.13 14.81
C ASP A 618 -0.76 -2.04 14.21
N GLY A 619 -0.41 -0.88 13.64
CA GLY A 619 0.87 -0.65 12.97
C GLY A 619 0.98 -1.28 11.58
N SER A 620 -0.05 -1.94 11.07
CA SER A 620 -0.07 -2.49 9.72
C SER A 620 -0.27 -1.40 8.65
N LEU A 621 -0.14 -1.80 7.39
CA LEU A 621 -0.47 -0.95 6.25
C LEU A 621 -1.98 -1.00 5.92
N ASP A 622 -2.78 -1.71 6.71
CA ASP A 622 -4.20 -1.95 6.46
C ASP A 622 -5.11 -0.79 6.91
N LYS A 623 -4.81 0.43 6.46
CA LYS A 623 -5.70 1.59 6.64
C LYS A 623 -6.77 1.60 5.54
N ASP A 624 -8.03 1.84 5.89
CA ASP A 624 -9.10 1.99 4.89
C ASP A 624 -8.81 3.19 3.97
N LYS A 625 -9.01 3.01 2.66
CA LYS A 625 -8.66 4.00 1.62
C LYS A 625 -7.18 4.38 1.66
N ARG A 626 -6.82 5.57 1.16
CA ARG A 626 -5.43 6.06 1.12
C ARG A 626 -4.53 5.07 0.38
N ARG A 627 -4.98 4.60 -0.78
CA ARG A 627 -4.26 3.60 -1.58
C ARG A 627 -3.67 4.24 -2.83
N GLY A 628 -2.42 3.93 -3.12
CA GLY A 628 -1.70 4.39 -4.31
C GLY A 628 -1.24 5.84 -4.25
N GLN A 629 -0.56 6.24 -5.33
CA GLN A 629 -0.28 7.64 -5.63
C GLN A 629 -1.10 8.06 -6.84
N ALA A 630 -1.28 9.35 -7.06
CA ALA A 630 -1.84 9.85 -8.31
C ALA A 630 -0.72 10.03 -9.34
N ASP A 631 -1.03 9.81 -10.62
CA ASP A 631 -0.08 9.92 -11.74
C ASP A 631 1.15 9.00 -11.61
N GLU A 632 0.94 7.80 -11.09
CA GLU A 632 2.01 6.84 -10.81
C GLU A 632 1.67 5.42 -11.30
N ASP A 633 2.74 4.70 -11.64
CA ASP A 633 2.70 3.30 -12.02
C ASP A 633 3.00 2.39 -10.82
N HIS A 634 2.14 1.41 -10.62
CA HIS A 634 2.24 0.38 -9.58
C HIS A 634 2.41 -0.98 -10.24
N ILE A 635 3.41 -1.75 -9.82
CA ILE A 635 3.79 -3.00 -10.48
C ILE A 635 3.93 -4.13 -9.47
N ILE A 636 3.29 -5.27 -9.74
CA ILE A 636 3.58 -6.51 -9.04
C ILE A 636 4.01 -7.60 -10.03
N THR A 637 5.12 -8.22 -9.70
CA THR A 637 5.73 -9.29 -10.48
C THR A 637 5.58 -10.60 -9.71
N PHE A 638 4.93 -11.58 -10.34
CA PHE A 638 4.68 -12.88 -9.71
C PHE A 638 5.87 -13.82 -9.88
N ASP A 639 5.83 -14.96 -9.21
CA ASP A 639 6.83 -16.00 -9.44
C ASP A 639 6.69 -16.66 -10.81
N GLU A 640 7.80 -17.24 -11.28
CA GLU A 640 7.83 -17.99 -12.54
C GLU A 640 7.10 -19.32 -12.38
N ARG A 641 6.19 -19.62 -13.31
CA ARG A 641 5.48 -20.88 -13.45
C ARG A 641 6.12 -21.74 -14.53
N ASN A 642 6.34 -23.00 -14.18
CA ASN A 642 6.63 -24.06 -15.12
C ASN A 642 5.53 -25.13 -14.93
N PRO A 643 4.51 -25.15 -15.78
CA PRO A 643 3.33 -26.01 -15.58
C PRO A 643 3.58 -27.49 -15.91
N GLY A 644 4.67 -27.82 -16.59
CA GLY A 644 5.01 -29.18 -17.01
C GLY A 644 6.44 -29.56 -16.66
N ARG A 645 7.03 -30.49 -17.43
CA ARG A 645 8.48 -30.69 -17.39
C ARG A 645 9.16 -29.49 -18.06
N PRO A 646 10.44 -29.19 -17.77
CA PRO A 646 11.17 -28.08 -18.39
C PRO A 646 11.18 -28.05 -19.93
N GLN A 647 10.83 -29.16 -20.59
CA GLN A 647 10.78 -29.32 -22.04
C GLN A 647 9.36 -29.35 -22.63
N ASP A 648 8.32 -29.24 -21.80
CA ASP A 648 6.94 -29.30 -22.25
C ASP A 648 6.42 -27.88 -22.50
N GLN A 649 6.01 -27.61 -23.74
CA GLN A 649 5.41 -26.34 -24.12
C GLN A 649 3.89 -26.39 -23.91
N VAL A 650 3.34 -25.36 -23.27
CA VAL A 650 1.90 -25.18 -23.06
C VAL A 650 1.37 -24.01 -23.88
N GLN A 651 0.05 -23.99 -24.08
CA GLN A 651 -0.67 -22.84 -24.61
C GLN A 651 -1.33 -22.03 -23.48
N LEU A 652 -1.12 -20.72 -23.48
CA LEU A 652 -1.84 -19.74 -22.67
C LEU A 652 -3.19 -19.44 -23.33
N ARG A 653 -4.29 -19.47 -22.57
CA ARG A 653 -5.65 -19.38 -23.11
C ARG A 653 -6.36 -18.11 -22.69
N HIS A 654 -6.38 -17.86 -21.39
CA HIS A 654 -7.02 -16.68 -20.83
C HIS A 654 -6.30 -16.17 -19.58
N PHE A 655 -6.32 -14.86 -19.41
CA PHE A 655 -5.87 -14.15 -18.23
C PHE A 655 -7.10 -13.50 -17.61
N THR A 656 -7.50 -14.00 -16.45
CA THR A 656 -8.65 -13.50 -15.70
C THR A 656 -8.18 -12.78 -14.45
N VAL A 657 -8.79 -11.64 -14.17
CA VAL A 657 -8.63 -10.91 -12.92
C VAL A 657 -9.99 -10.64 -12.30
N GLU A 658 -10.05 -10.70 -10.98
CA GLU A 658 -11.21 -10.35 -10.18
C GLU A 658 -10.85 -9.10 -9.36
N THR A 659 -11.55 -8.00 -9.62
CA THR A 659 -11.30 -6.70 -8.99
C THR A 659 -12.50 -6.27 -8.14
N GLU A 660 -12.23 -5.61 -7.02
CA GLU A 660 -13.21 -5.02 -6.10
C GLU A 660 -12.79 -3.58 -5.73
N GLY A 661 -13.72 -2.81 -5.17
CA GLY A 661 -13.46 -1.46 -4.69
C GLY A 661 -13.57 -0.42 -5.79
N ASP A 662 -12.82 0.67 -5.63
CA ASP A 662 -12.98 1.90 -6.40
C ASP A 662 -12.21 1.87 -7.73
N TRP A 663 -12.71 1.09 -8.69
CA TRP A 663 -12.16 1.07 -10.05
C TRP A 663 -12.98 1.96 -10.99
N ASP A 664 -12.31 2.95 -11.57
CA ASP A 664 -12.90 3.87 -12.53
C ASP A 664 -11.92 4.25 -13.66
N ALA A 665 -12.26 5.28 -14.44
CA ALA A 665 -11.43 5.77 -15.54
C ALA A 665 -10.07 6.36 -15.09
N THR A 666 -9.87 6.61 -13.80
CA THR A 666 -8.62 7.11 -13.21
C THR A 666 -7.66 5.98 -12.81
N THR A 667 -8.13 4.74 -12.79
CA THR A 667 -7.35 3.53 -12.46
C THR A 667 -7.35 2.53 -13.61
N SER A 668 -6.17 2.19 -14.12
CA SER A 668 -6.02 1.38 -15.33
C SER A 668 -5.09 0.19 -15.09
N LEU A 669 -5.65 -1.03 -15.06
CA LEU A 669 -4.89 -2.26 -14.87
C LEU A 669 -4.54 -2.95 -16.19
N PHE A 670 -3.25 -3.07 -16.44
CA PHE A 670 -2.65 -3.77 -17.56
C PHE A 670 -2.26 -5.20 -17.13
N LEU A 671 -2.75 -6.17 -17.89
CA LEU A 671 -2.42 -7.58 -17.71
C LEU A 671 -1.27 -7.94 -18.65
N ALA A 672 -0.16 -8.44 -18.11
CA ALA A 672 1.00 -8.78 -18.91
C ALA A 672 1.69 -10.06 -18.44
N VAL A 673 2.47 -10.68 -19.33
CA VAL A 673 3.20 -11.90 -19.02
C VAL A 673 4.63 -11.84 -19.58
N PHE A 674 5.61 -12.21 -18.77
CA PHE A 674 6.92 -12.60 -19.30
C PHE A 674 6.85 -14.07 -19.71
N ARG A 675 7.19 -14.37 -20.96
CA ARG A 675 7.26 -15.74 -21.47
C ARG A 675 8.71 -16.14 -21.65
N ASP A 676 9.04 -17.34 -21.17
CA ASP A 676 10.36 -17.94 -21.26
C ASP A 676 11.48 -17.01 -20.75
N ASP A 677 12.54 -16.80 -21.51
CA ASP A 677 13.63 -15.86 -21.19
C ASP A 677 13.43 -14.46 -21.81
N SER A 678 12.19 -14.11 -22.17
CA SER A 678 11.90 -12.79 -22.74
C SER A 678 12.29 -11.69 -21.76
N GLN A 679 12.93 -10.66 -22.30
CA GLN A 679 13.33 -9.45 -21.57
C GLN A 679 12.18 -8.46 -21.36
N PHE A 680 11.06 -8.66 -22.07
CA PHE A 680 9.91 -7.77 -22.05
C PHE A 680 8.64 -8.57 -21.77
N ALA A 681 7.77 -8.00 -20.95
CA ALA A 681 6.42 -8.52 -20.76
C ALA A 681 5.57 -8.21 -21.98
N VAL A 682 4.69 -9.14 -22.35
CA VAL A 682 3.73 -8.96 -23.43
C VAL A 682 2.36 -8.68 -22.84
N SER A 683 1.69 -7.63 -23.34
CA SER A 683 0.33 -7.25 -22.93
C SER A 683 -0.70 -8.28 -23.38
N VAL A 684 -1.70 -8.52 -22.54
CA VAL A 684 -2.77 -9.48 -22.79
C VAL A 684 -4.10 -8.73 -22.88
N GLY A 685 -4.49 -8.41 -24.11
CA GLY A 685 -5.72 -7.65 -24.38
C GLY A 685 -5.63 -6.18 -23.95
N SER A 686 -6.80 -5.55 -23.81
CA SER A 686 -6.93 -4.16 -23.38
C SER A 686 -6.95 -4.03 -21.85
N THR A 687 -6.57 -2.85 -21.38
CA THR A 687 -6.61 -2.43 -19.97
C THR A 687 -7.98 -2.66 -19.33
N VAL A 688 -7.98 -2.93 -18.03
CA VAL A 688 -9.17 -3.06 -17.18
C VAL A 688 -9.36 -1.75 -16.42
N THR A 689 -10.57 -1.17 -16.49
CA THR A 689 -10.90 0.14 -15.90
C THR A 689 -12.24 0.11 -15.16
N SER A 690 -12.66 -1.07 -14.71
CA SER A 690 -13.94 -1.28 -14.04
C SER A 690 -13.85 -2.46 -13.07
N THR A 691 -14.66 -2.42 -12.03
CA THR A 691 -14.78 -3.48 -11.02
C THR A 691 -15.41 -4.75 -11.60
N GLY A 692 -15.05 -5.92 -11.06
CA GLY A 692 -15.66 -7.22 -11.36
C GLY A 692 -14.68 -8.21 -11.98
N VAL A 693 -15.23 -9.26 -12.60
CA VAL A 693 -14.43 -10.31 -13.25
C VAL A 693 -14.18 -9.93 -14.70
N THR A 694 -12.91 -9.75 -15.06
CA THR A 694 -12.51 -9.51 -16.45
C THR A 694 -11.61 -10.62 -16.96
N THR A 695 -11.97 -11.20 -18.11
CA THR A 695 -11.19 -12.23 -18.80
C THR A 695 -10.67 -11.70 -20.13
N ARG A 696 -9.37 -11.81 -20.37
CA ARG A 696 -8.71 -11.52 -21.65
C ARG A 696 -8.21 -12.82 -22.27
N ASN A 697 -8.55 -13.05 -23.53
CA ASN A 697 -8.13 -14.25 -24.26
C ASN A 697 -6.92 -13.95 -25.14
N TRP A 698 -5.99 -14.90 -25.23
CA TRP A 698 -4.94 -14.84 -26.23
C TRP A 698 -5.50 -15.11 -27.63
N THR A 699 -4.91 -14.45 -28.63
CA THR A 699 -5.13 -14.83 -30.02
C THR A 699 -4.43 -16.15 -30.27
N VAL A 700 -5.19 -17.16 -30.70
CA VAL A 700 -4.66 -18.51 -30.90
C VAL A 700 -3.62 -18.51 -32.02
N GLY A 701 -2.51 -19.21 -31.82
CA GLY A 701 -1.47 -19.39 -32.85
C GLY A 701 -0.62 -18.16 -33.15
N THR A 702 -0.73 -17.08 -32.37
CA THR A 702 0.24 -15.97 -32.44
C THR A 702 1.37 -16.21 -31.45
N ASP A 703 1.12 -15.85 -30.22
CA ASP A 703 2.11 -15.68 -29.18
C ASP A 703 1.54 -16.22 -27.85
N ASP A 704 0.73 -17.28 -28.01
CA ASP A 704 -0.02 -18.00 -27.00
C ASP A 704 0.73 -19.23 -26.49
N THR A 705 2.00 -19.44 -26.84
CA THR A 705 2.80 -20.59 -26.37
C THR A 705 3.95 -20.15 -25.46
N ALA A 706 4.27 -20.99 -24.47
CA ALA A 706 5.40 -20.80 -23.55
C ALA A 706 5.83 -22.13 -22.91
N TYR A 707 7.10 -22.28 -22.54
CA TYR A 707 7.59 -23.36 -21.66
C TYR A 707 7.44 -22.96 -20.20
N ARG A 708 7.68 -21.68 -19.93
CA ARG A 708 7.51 -21.07 -18.61
C ARG A 708 7.01 -19.66 -18.77
N PHE A 709 6.30 -19.17 -17.77
CA PHE A 709 5.74 -17.83 -17.83
C PHE A 709 5.71 -17.21 -16.45
N ARG A 710 5.59 -15.89 -16.42
CA ARG A 710 5.44 -15.11 -15.20
C ARG A 710 4.39 -14.03 -15.41
N PRO A 711 3.32 -14.03 -14.62
CA PRO A 711 2.39 -12.91 -14.61
C PRO A 711 3.05 -11.61 -14.13
N LEU A 712 2.61 -10.51 -14.72
CA LEU A 712 2.91 -9.14 -14.33
C LEU A 712 1.58 -8.38 -14.32
N LEU A 713 1.34 -7.63 -13.27
CA LEU A 713 0.27 -6.64 -13.24
C LEU A 713 0.91 -5.25 -13.13
N LEU A 714 0.45 -4.34 -13.98
CA LEU A 714 0.79 -2.93 -13.91
C LEU A 714 -0.51 -2.14 -13.77
N LEU A 715 -0.65 -1.36 -12.71
CA LEU A 715 -1.75 -0.45 -12.50
C LEU A 715 -1.22 0.98 -12.64
N ALA A 716 -1.76 1.72 -13.60
CA ALA A 716 -1.47 3.14 -13.78
C ALA A 716 -2.62 3.97 -13.21
N THR A 717 -2.28 4.99 -12.42
CA THR A 717 -3.22 6.01 -11.95
C THR A 717 -3.05 7.29 -12.75
N THR A 718 -4.11 8.07 -12.91
CA THR A 718 -4.02 9.39 -13.57
C THR A 718 -3.87 10.51 -12.54
N SER A 719 -3.58 11.73 -13.00
CA SER A 719 -3.56 12.93 -12.15
C SER A 719 -4.88 13.25 -11.44
N SER A 720 -6.00 12.68 -11.90
CA SER A 720 -7.33 12.84 -11.29
C SER A 720 -7.66 11.77 -10.26
N TYR A 721 -6.81 10.75 -10.10
CA TYR A 721 -6.97 9.75 -9.06
C TYR A 721 -6.87 10.40 -7.67
N THR A 722 -7.74 9.98 -6.73
CA THR A 722 -7.81 10.58 -5.39
C THR A 722 -7.48 9.53 -4.31
N PRO A 723 -6.19 9.31 -4.01
CA PRO A 723 -5.76 8.24 -3.09
C PRO A 723 -6.51 8.25 -1.75
N LYS A 724 -6.80 9.44 -1.20
CA LYS A 724 -7.46 9.59 0.11
C LYS A 724 -8.85 8.93 0.19
N SER A 725 -9.55 8.80 -0.92
CA SER A 725 -10.90 8.25 -0.99
C SER A 725 -10.99 6.92 -1.74
N SER A 726 -9.89 6.44 -2.33
CA SER A 726 -9.90 5.29 -3.23
C SER A 726 -9.19 4.07 -2.65
N GLN A 727 -9.76 2.90 -2.92
CA GLN A 727 -9.20 1.58 -2.62
C GLN A 727 -9.50 0.59 -3.76
N PRO A 728 -8.69 0.59 -4.85
CA PRO A 728 -8.79 -0.43 -5.88
C PRO A 728 -8.08 -1.71 -5.41
N ASP A 729 -8.84 -2.79 -5.25
CA ASP A 729 -8.35 -4.08 -4.76
C ASP A 729 -8.43 -5.16 -5.86
N ILE A 730 -7.48 -6.10 -5.83
CA ILE A 730 -7.41 -7.27 -6.71
C ILE A 730 -7.55 -8.53 -5.86
N LEU A 731 -8.62 -9.28 -6.06
CA LEU A 731 -8.98 -10.47 -5.27
C LEU A 731 -8.43 -11.77 -5.85
N ARG A 732 -8.21 -11.83 -7.16
CA ARG A 732 -7.70 -13.05 -7.80
C ARG A 732 -7.06 -12.76 -9.14
N VAL A 733 -6.04 -13.55 -9.44
CA VAL A 733 -5.45 -13.67 -10.77
C VAL A 733 -5.51 -15.12 -11.21
N ILE A 734 -5.96 -15.38 -12.43
CA ILE A 734 -6.01 -16.72 -13.02
C ILE A 734 -5.39 -16.67 -14.40
N ILE A 735 -4.49 -17.61 -14.68
CA ILE A 735 -4.03 -17.88 -16.04
C ILE A 735 -4.43 -19.30 -16.42
N GLY A 736 -5.32 -19.39 -17.40
CA GLY A 736 -5.71 -20.65 -18.02
C GLY A 736 -4.63 -21.12 -18.98
N ILE A 737 -4.17 -22.35 -18.76
CA ILE A 737 -3.18 -23.02 -19.60
C ILE A 737 -3.76 -24.30 -20.19
N ARG A 738 -3.21 -24.71 -21.33
CA ARG A 738 -3.63 -25.91 -22.05
C ARG A 738 -2.42 -26.72 -22.47
N PHE A 739 -2.43 -28.00 -22.14
CA PHE A 739 -1.43 -28.95 -22.62
C PHE A 739 -1.72 -29.35 -24.08
N PRO A 740 -0.70 -29.72 -24.87
CA PRO A 740 -0.91 -30.20 -26.23
C PRO A 740 -1.81 -31.45 -26.24
N GLU A 741 -2.63 -31.57 -27.27
CA GLU A 741 -3.33 -32.80 -27.60
C GLU A 741 -2.30 -33.85 -28.05
N ILE A 742 -2.37 -35.07 -27.51
CA ILE A 742 -1.51 -36.17 -27.95
C ILE A 742 -2.29 -37.04 -28.92
N VAL A 743 -1.86 -37.01 -30.17
CA VAL A 743 -2.43 -37.84 -31.24
C VAL A 743 -1.52 -39.03 -31.49
N ARG A 744 -2.13 -40.20 -31.66
CA ARG A 744 -1.47 -41.45 -32.01
C ARG A 744 -1.87 -41.83 -33.42
N ILE A 745 -0.87 -42.10 -34.24
CA ILE A 745 -1.04 -42.58 -35.62
C ILE A 745 -0.28 -43.90 -35.75
N VAL A 746 -0.87 -44.89 -36.40
CA VAL A 746 -0.18 -46.14 -36.75
C VAL A 746 -0.17 -46.29 -38.27
N ILE A 747 1.02 -46.43 -38.82
CA ILE A 747 1.25 -46.71 -40.26
C ILE A 747 1.63 -48.19 -40.38
N PRO A 748 1.00 -48.97 -41.29
CA PRO A 748 1.33 -50.38 -41.48
C PRO A 748 2.78 -50.52 -41.98
N ALA A 749 3.56 -51.40 -41.35
CA ALA A 749 4.93 -51.72 -41.76
C ALA A 749 4.94 -52.93 -42.71
N ASP A 750 4.17 -52.83 -43.80
CA ASP A 750 4.02 -53.88 -44.81
C ASP A 750 4.35 -53.30 -46.20
N ASP A 751 5.39 -53.82 -46.83
CA ASP A 751 5.85 -53.40 -48.16
C ASP A 751 4.72 -53.54 -49.20
N GLY A 752 3.87 -54.56 -49.09
CA GLY A 752 2.76 -54.75 -50.03
C GLY A 752 1.69 -53.65 -49.97
N VAL A 753 1.58 -52.96 -48.82
CA VAL A 753 0.67 -51.82 -48.63
C VAL A 753 1.37 -50.50 -48.97
N LEU A 754 2.64 -50.35 -48.60
CA LEU A 754 3.42 -49.13 -48.79
C LEU A 754 3.89 -48.92 -50.24
N ASP A 755 4.07 -49.99 -51.03
CA ASP A 755 4.47 -49.92 -52.45
C ASP A 755 3.50 -49.06 -53.29
N GLY A 756 2.20 -49.10 -52.97
CA GLY A 756 1.16 -48.27 -53.60
C GLY A 756 1.35 -46.76 -53.37
N TYR A 757 2.19 -46.38 -52.42
CA TYR A 757 2.54 -45.00 -52.07
C TYR A 757 4.01 -44.67 -52.36
N GLY A 758 4.72 -45.58 -53.06
CA GLY A 758 6.12 -45.39 -53.47
C GLY A 758 7.12 -45.45 -52.30
N LEU A 759 6.81 -46.20 -51.25
CA LEU A 759 7.63 -46.35 -50.05
C LEU A 759 7.83 -47.84 -49.72
N THR A 760 9.00 -48.22 -49.22
CA THR A 760 9.16 -49.47 -48.46
C THR A 760 8.95 -49.24 -46.96
N ALA A 761 8.78 -50.30 -46.17
CA ALA A 761 8.70 -50.21 -44.72
C ALA A 761 9.94 -49.53 -44.10
N ILE A 762 11.11 -49.81 -44.66
CA ILE A 762 12.38 -49.19 -44.25
C ILE A 762 12.40 -47.70 -44.61
N ASP A 763 11.96 -47.32 -45.81
CA ASP A 763 11.90 -45.91 -46.23
C ASP A 763 10.93 -45.12 -45.35
N ALA A 764 9.75 -45.70 -45.05
CA ALA A 764 8.76 -45.10 -44.17
C ALA A 764 9.33 -44.88 -42.76
N GLU A 765 9.97 -45.89 -42.17
CA GLU A 765 10.59 -45.77 -40.84
C GLU A 765 11.67 -44.69 -40.82
N GLN A 766 12.59 -44.69 -41.79
CA GLN A 766 13.67 -43.69 -41.87
C GLN A 766 13.12 -42.27 -42.06
N ASN A 767 12.13 -42.10 -42.93
CA ASN A 767 11.50 -40.81 -43.17
C ASN A 767 10.84 -40.26 -41.92
N LEU A 768 10.09 -41.09 -41.19
CA LEU A 768 9.37 -40.68 -39.98
C LEU A 768 10.32 -40.44 -38.80
N ARG A 769 11.37 -41.27 -38.63
CA ARG A 769 12.42 -41.02 -37.64
C ARG A 769 13.21 -39.74 -37.93
N ARG A 770 13.40 -39.37 -39.19
CA ARG A 770 14.01 -38.08 -39.58
C ARG A 770 13.16 -36.88 -39.15
N LEU A 771 11.83 -37.04 -39.14
CA LEU A 771 10.89 -36.01 -38.71
C LEU A 771 10.74 -35.95 -37.17
N GLN A 772 11.17 -36.98 -36.44
CA GLN A 772 11.12 -37.02 -34.99
C GLN A 772 11.97 -35.89 -34.39
N ASN A 773 11.38 -35.07 -33.53
CA ASN A 773 11.99 -33.89 -32.91
C ASN A 773 12.59 -32.87 -33.91
N GLN A 774 12.15 -32.88 -35.18
CA GLN A 774 12.61 -31.92 -36.19
C GLN A 774 11.89 -30.55 -36.09
N GLY A 775 10.94 -30.42 -35.17
CA GLY A 775 10.05 -29.27 -35.02
C GLY A 775 8.66 -29.53 -35.61
N VAL A 776 7.99 -28.46 -36.03
CA VAL A 776 6.60 -28.50 -36.50
C VAL A 776 6.51 -29.11 -37.90
N VAL A 777 5.64 -30.11 -38.06
CA VAL A 777 5.36 -30.85 -39.30
C VAL A 777 3.90 -30.69 -39.69
N THR A 778 3.62 -30.56 -40.99
CA THR A 778 2.26 -30.49 -41.53
C THR A 778 1.66 -31.89 -41.70
N PHE A 779 0.42 -32.08 -41.24
CA PHE A 779 -0.36 -33.30 -41.33
C PHE A 779 -1.69 -33.05 -42.04
N ARG A 780 -2.16 -34.06 -42.79
CA ARG A 780 -3.52 -34.13 -43.32
C ARG A 780 -4.15 -35.44 -42.90
N ARG A 781 -5.40 -35.37 -42.41
CA ARG A 781 -6.16 -36.57 -42.01
C ARG A 781 -6.57 -37.38 -43.25
N PRO A 782 -6.71 -38.71 -43.14
CA PRO A 782 -7.32 -39.52 -44.19
C PRO A 782 -8.71 -39.00 -44.55
N GLY A 783 -9.02 -38.95 -45.85
CA GLY A 783 -10.31 -38.46 -46.36
C GLY A 783 -10.52 -36.95 -46.32
N ASP A 784 -9.57 -36.16 -45.79
CA ASP A 784 -9.63 -34.70 -45.86
C ASP A 784 -8.90 -34.19 -47.10
N THR A 785 -9.58 -33.37 -47.89
CA THR A 785 -9.06 -32.90 -49.18
C THR A 785 -8.43 -31.51 -49.11
N THR A 786 -8.69 -30.73 -48.05
CA THR A 786 -8.26 -29.33 -47.98
C THR A 786 -7.68 -28.91 -46.64
N THR A 787 -8.04 -29.55 -45.52
CA THR A 787 -7.57 -29.10 -44.21
C THR A 787 -6.28 -29.82 -43.80
N THR A 788 -5.30 -29.03 -43.36
CA THR A 788 -4.08 -29.55 -42.76
C THR A 788 -3.95 -28.98 -41.35
N PHE A 789 -3.23 -29.68 -40.49
CA PHE A 789 -2.86 -29.15 -39.18
C PHE A 789 -1.37 -29.36 -38.95
N SER A 790 -0.84 -28.59 -38.01
CA SER A 790 0.58 -28.62 -37.65
C SER A 790 0.77 -29.34 -36.31
N ALA A 791 1.76 -30.22 -36.22
CA ALA A 791 2.10 -30.92 -34.98
C ALA A 791 3.58 -31.33 -34.96
N GLU A 792 4.13 -31.59 -33.78
CA GLU A 792 5.49 -32.10 -33.61
C GLU A 792 5.46 -33.60 -33.33
N ILE A 793 6.31 -34.38 -34.02
CA ILE A 793 6.48 -35.81 -33.75
C ILE A 793 7.54 -35.97 -32.65
N PHE A 794 7.13 -36.40 -31.45
CA PHE A 794 8.08 -36.60 -30.34
C PHE A 794 8.47 -38.07 -30.14
N SER A 795 7.69 -39.01 -30.67
CA SER A 795 7.95 -40.44 -30.56
C SER A 795 7.65 -41.18 -31.86
N VAL A 796 8.58 -42.01 -32.30
CA VAL A 796 8.43 -42.98 -33.40
C VAL A 796 8.93 -44.34 -32.91
N THR A 797 8.01 -45.31 -32.81
CA THR A 797 8.30 -46.63 -32.24
C THR A 797 7.64 -47.73 -33.04
N ASP A 798 8.30 -48.88 -33.15
CA ASP A 798 7.67 -50.07 -33.70
C ASP A 798 6.59 -50.57 -32.75
N THR A 799 5.45 -50.98 -33.31
CA THR A 799 4.32 -51.48 -32.53
C THR A 799 3.70 -52.69 -33.21
N MET A 800 3.00 -53.49 -32.42
CA MET A 800 2.08 -54.50 -32.94
C MET A 800 0.65 -54.01 -32.68
N TYR A 801 -0.23 -54.10 -33.68
CA TYR A 801 -1.63 -53.72 -33.55
C TYR A 801 -2.55 -54.85 -34.00
N ALA A 802 -3.73 -54.92 -33.37
CA ALA A 802 -4.73 -55.93 -33.70
C ALA A 802 -5.48 -55.55 -34.98
N THR A 803 -5.64 -56.53 -35.87
CA THR A 803 -6.40 -56.43 -37.13
C THR A 803 -7.52 -57.47 -37.10
N LYS A 804 -8.45 -57.36 -38.05
CA LYS A 804 -9.53 -58.36 -38.22
C LYS A 804 -9.01 -59.79 -38.43
N ASP A 805 -7.79 -59.92 -38.95
CA ASP A 805 -7.16 -61.19 -39.31
C ASP A 805 -6.04 -61.63 -38.34
N GLY A 806 -5.82 -60.91 -37.23
CA GLY A 806 -4.81 -61.24 -36.22
C GLY A 806 -4.04 -60.03 -35.68
N PHE A 807 -2.70 -60.09 -35.70
CA PHE A 807 -1.83 -58.98 -35.33
C PHE A 807 -0.92 -58.62 -36.51
N ALA A 808 -0.68 -57.32 -36.71
CA ALA A 808 0.22 -56.80 -37.73
C ALA A 808 1.28 -55.87 -37.12
N HIS A 809 2.40 -55.72 -37.83
CA HIS A 809 3.46 -54.79 -37.47
C HIS A 809 3.15 -53.40 -38.03
N GLY A 810 3.40 -52.36 -37.23
CA GLY A 810 3.23 -50.97 -37.63
C GLY A 810 4.26 -50.04 -37.02
N ILE A 811 4.40 -48.88 -37.62
CA ILE A 811 5.19 -47.76 -37.11
C ILE A 811 4.21 -46.82 -36.40
N GLN A 812 4.35 -46.71 -35.08
CA GLN A 812 3.54 -45.81 -34.26
C GLN A 812 4.22 -44.45 -34.14
N LEU A 813 3.46 -43.40 -34.42
CA LEU A 813 3.81 -42.03 -34.14
C LEU A 813 3.00 -41.52 -32.96
N GLN A 814 3.66 -40.77 -32.08
CA GLN A 814 2.98 -39.88 -31.15
C GLN A 814 3.36 -38.44 -31.47
N LEU A 815 2.34 -37.61 -31.62
CA LEU A 815 2.48 -36.21 -31.98
C LEU A 815 1.85 -35.31 -30.92
N ARG A 816 2.50 -34.18 -30.68
CA ARG A 816 2.00 -33.06 -29.87
C ARG A 816 1.36 -32.05 -30.81
N ARG A 817 0.07 -31.82 -30.61
CA ARG A 817 -0.70 -30.86 -31.39
C ARG A 817 -1.19 -29.75 -30.47
N TRP A 818 -0.78 -28.53 -30.79
CA TRP A 818 -1.36 -27.32 -30.23
C TRP A 818 -2.50 -26.84 -31.14
N ILE A 819 -3.48 -26.13 -30.57
CA ILE A 819 -4.54 -25.56 -31.41
C ILE A 819 -3.92 -24.44 -32.23
N THR A 820 -4.00 -24.58 -33.55
CA THR A 820 -3.74 -23.51 -34.51
C THR A 820 -5.09 -22.99 -35.06
N PRO A 821 -5.20 -21.70 -35.42
CA PRO A 821 -6.41 -21.11 -36.00
C PRO A 821 -7.03 -21.88 -37.16
#